data_AF-A0A0J7NBX7-F1
#
_entry.id   AF-A0A0J7NBX7-F1
#
_cell.length_a   1.000
_cell.length_b   1.000
_cell.length_c   1.000
_cell.angle_alpha   90.00
_cell.angle_beta   90.00
_cell.angle_gamma   90.00
#
_symmetry.space_group_name_H-M   'P 1'
#
loop_
_entity.id
_entity.type
_entity.pdbx_description
1 polymer ?
#
loop_
_entity_poly.entity_id
_entity_poly.type
_entity_poly.pdbx_seq_one_letter_code
_entity_poly.pdbx_strand_id
1 'polypeptide(L)'
;MPEKCTIYTTLVGLLNAKNFNFGGEFVDYMVKNFKDSLKVCKWDVARYSLRFLADLVNCHVLSCGSLMQLFDNMLDAANEDGVPQVRRDWYVYAVLSTLPWVGRELYEKKEQELDHLMVTIEIFLNKRSKKHQPALRVWSSDTPHPQEEYLDCLWAQVRKLRQDNWAEKHIPRPYLAFDSILCEALQHNLPPLMPPPHHESYSYPLPTVVFRMFDYTDCPAEGPLLPGSHAIERFLIEEHLRQIINNYYFERKDCAAQLLNFPFKAKIPLDYCIVEVIFGELFRLPTPKHLEICYGSILIELCKLQPSTMPQVLAQATEILFRRIDSMAATAFDRFVWWFAYHLSNFQFRWSWEDWDSCLQRDSEHPRPKFIREVLLKALRLSYYQRIRDMMPDSYVELIPIAPDPVYKYSSEGASSLPGTAAAHELVVSIRRKCTPEEVLTVLNTLPGPRENEETNNYNPLKIDVFVQTLLNLGSKSFSHSFAAIVKFHYVFKVLAETEEAQICILRNMYALWKNHYQMMVVLTDKFLKTGIIECSAIANWIFSKEMASEFTKLYIWEILHLTIRKMNKHVTKLSTELAEAREKLRRAESRSGSSSEDEDNNKEKNRERPSEDVVERMEEKLEAAQADQKNLFLIIFQLKNPPSRAYALDCGAGIGRITKNLLMKHFKRIDLVEQNPKFLEVAKISLENYSSRIDQYYPIGLQDFCPVANKYDLIWCQWVLGHLRDDDLIEFFRKCSLGLKNNGVLVVKENVTSSNNLEIDTEDSSVTRPMKCLQILFEKADLICVKELQQTKFPRGLYPVHMFALRPRNHCSELVNDV
;
A
#
# COMPACT_ATOMS: atom_id res chain seq x y z
N MET A 1 1.87 27.89 -15.13
CA MET A 1 2.93 27.84 -16.15
C MET A 1 4.30 28.09 -15.51
N PRO A 2 4.73 27.24 -14.55
CA PRO A 2 6.07 27.35 -13.95
C PRO A 2 7.20 27.27 -14.99
N GLU A 3 6.98 26.58 -16.10
CA GLU A 3 7.90 26.47 -17.24
C GLU A 3 8.14 27.81 -17.97
N LYS A 4 7.25 28.80 -17.78
CA LYS A 4 7.37 30.16 -18.33
C LYS A 4 7.64 31.20 -17.24
N CYS A 5 8.13 30.79 -16.07
CA CYS A 5 8.34 31.66 -14.91
C CYS A 5 9.06 32.96 -15.28
N THR A 6 10.22 32.86 -15.91
CA THR A 6 11.09 34.02 -16.22
C THR A 6 10.49 34.97 -17.26
N ILE A 7 9.62 34.49 -18.14
CA ILE A 7 8.89 35.34 -19.09
C ILE A 7 7.91 36.22 -18.33
N TYR A 8 7.14 35.62 -17.42
CA TYR A 8 6.12 36.34 -16.66
C TYR A 8 6.71 37.25 -15.59
N THR A 9 7.81 36.86 -14.93
CA THR A 9 8.51 37.77 -14.01
C THR A 9 9.11 38.96 -14.76
N THR A 10 9.66 38.76 -15.97
CA THR A 10 10.14 39.87 -16.82
C THR A 10 8.99 40.83 -17.14
N LEU A 11 7.83 40.29 -17.55
CA LEU A 11 6.64 41.10 -17.83
C LEU A 11 6.21 41.92 -16.60
N VAL A 12 6.18 41.30 -15.42
CA VAL A 12 5.85 42.00 -14.17
C VAL A 12 6.89 43.07 -13.83
N GLY A 13 8.19 42.80 -14.06
CA GLY A 13 9.27 43.80 -13.92
C GLY A 13 9.04 45.03 -14.78
N LEU A 14 8.73 44.83 -16.07
CA LEU A 14 8.43 45.93 -16.99
C LEU A 14 7.17 46.70 -16.59
N LEU A 15 6.15 46.02 -16.09
CA LEU A 15 4.92 46.67 -15.59
C LEU A 15 5.20 47.47 -14.31
N ASN A 16 6.00 46.94 -13.39
CA ASN A 16 6.41 47.65 -12.17
C ASN A 16 7.22 48.91 -12.51
N ALA A 17 8.17 48.81 -13.45
CA ALA A 17 8.95 49.95 -13.92
C ALA A 17 8.07 51.07 -14.51
N LYS A 18 6.92 50.71 -15.12
CA LYS A 18 5.94 51.67 -15.64
C LYS A 18 4.95 52.18 -14.59
N ASN A 19 4.56 51.33 -13.64
CA ASN A 19 3.59 51.63 -12.60
C ASN A 19 3.95 50.90 -11.31
N PHE A 20 4.60 51.63 -10.39
CA PHE A 20 5.03 51.10 -9.11
C PHE A 20 3.86 50.57 -8.25
N ASN A 21 2.70 51.24 -8.27
CA ASN A 21 1.54 50.82 -7.49
C ASN A 21 0.99 49.47 -7.97
N PHE A 22 0.97 49.25 -9.29
CA PHE A 22 0.62 47.93 -9.84
C PHE A 22 1.58 46.83 -9.35
N GLY A 23 2.88 47.12 -9.31
CA GLY A 23 3.87 46.19 -8.78
C GLY A 23 3.57 45.78 -7.33
N GLY A 24 3.20 46.76 -6.48
CA GLY A 24 2.83 46.52 -5.09
C GLY A 24 1.57 45.66 -4.95
N GLU A 25 0.49 46.02 -5.66
CA GLU A 25 -0.76 45.24 -5.67
C GLU A 25 -0.56 43.80 -6.17
N PHE A 26 0.30 43.62 -7.18
CA PHE A 26 0.64 42.31 -7.70
C PHE A 26 1.41 41.47 -6.68
N VAL A 27 2.39 42.07 -5.99
CA VAL A 27 3.13 41.40 -4.90
C VAL A 27 2.18 40.99 -3.78
N ASP A 28 1.28 41.86 -3.33
CA ASP A 28 0.29 41.54 -2.30
C ASP A 28 -0.62 40.37 -2.71
N TYR A 29 -1.06 40.35 -3.97
CA TYR A 29 -1.83 39.24 -4.52
C TYR A 29 -1.03 37.93 -4.51
N MET A 30 0.23 37.95 -4.95
CA MET A 30 1.09 36.76 -4.96
C MET A 30 1.36 36.22 -3.55
N VAL A 31 1.55 37.12 -2.59
CA VAL A 31 1.71 36.79 -1.17
C VAL A 31 0.46 36.14 -0.60
N LYS A 32 -0.72 36.69 -0.91
CA LYS A 32 -2.00 36.08 -0.53
C LYS A 32 -2.15 34.69 -1.14
N ASN A 33 -1.87 34.54 -2.43
CA ASN A 33 -1.96 33.26 -3.12
C ASN A 33 -0.99 32.21 -2.55
N PHE A 34 0.22 32.62 -2.17
CA PHE A 34 1.19 31.75 -1.48
C PHE A 34 0.64 31.27 -0.13
N LYS A 35 0.16 32.19 0.72
CA LYS A 35 -0.44 31.89 2.03
C LYS A 35 -1.66 30.96 1.90
N ASP A 36 -2.57 31.27 0.97
CA ASP A 36 -3.78 30.48 0.77
C ASP A 36 -3.44 29.08 0.26
N SER A 37 -2.46 28.95 -0.65
CA SER A 37 -1.98 27.66 -1.15
C SER A 37 -1.41 26.78 -0.04
N LEU A 38 -0.67 27.34 0.91
CA LEU A 38 -0.17 26.60 2.08
C LEU A 38 -1.32 26.10 2.96
N LYS A 39 -2.31 26.96 3.24
CA LYS A 39 -3.47 26.62 4.09
C LYS A 39 -4.33 25.49 3.50
N VAL A 40 -4.50 25.48 2.18
CA VAL A 40 -5.28 24.45 1.47
C VAL A 40 -4.42 23.26 1.00
N CYS A 41 -3.18 23.14 1.48
CA CYS A 41 -2.26 22.04 1.15
C CYS A 41 -1.94 21.89 -0.35
N LYS A 42 -1.99 22.99 -1.13
CA LYS A 42 -1.56 23.04 -2.54
C LYS A 42 -0.06 23.31 -2.63
N TRP A 43 0.72 22.33 -2.18
CA TRP A 43 2.17 22.44 -2.00
C TRP A 43 2.95 22.79 -3.29
N ASP A 44 2.61 22.18 -4.42
CA ASP A 44 3.26 22.51 -5.70
C ASP A 44 2.98 23.97 -6.12
N VAL A 45 1.74 24.44 -5.94
CA VAL A 45 1.37 25.83 -6.25
C VAL A 45 2.10 26.81 -5.35
N ALA A 46 2.18 26.52 -4.04
CA ALA A 46 2.94 27.33 -3.09
C ALA A 46 4.43 27.41 -3.49
N ARG A 47 5.03 26.29 -3.87
CA ARG A 47 6.43 26.23 -4.32
C ARG A 47 6.68 27.04 -5.59
N TYR A 48 5.78 26.96 -6.57
CA TYR A 48 5.91 27.78 -7.79
C TYR A 48 5.67 29.28 -7.52
N SER A 49 4.78 29.63 -6.60
CA SER A 49 4.61 31.01 -6.15
C SER A 49 5.89 31.53 -5.49
N LEU A 50 6.53 30.73 -4.62
CA LEU A 50 7.82 31.10 -4.00
C LEU A 50 8.92 31.31 -5.04
N ARG A 51 9.03 30.41 -6.03
CA ARG A 51 9.97 30.56 -7.16
C ARG A 51 9.70 31.84 -7.95
N PHE A 52 8.44 32.17 -8.19
CA PHE A 52 8.06 33.38 -8.89
C PHE A 52 8.48 34.64 -8.10
N LEU A 53 8.20 34.67 -6.79
CA LEU A 53 8.65 35.74 -5.89
C LEU A 53 10.18 35.83 -5.86
N ALA A 54 10.89 34.70 -5.87
CA ALA A 54 12.34 34.69 -5.90
C ALA A 54 12.89 35.30 -7.19
N ASP A 55 12.37 34.91 -8.36
CA ASP A 55 12.85 35.43 -9.64
C ASP A 55 12.42 36.89 -9.91
N LEU A 56 11.39 37.40 -9.22
CA LEU A 56 11.06 38.84 -9.22
C LEU A 56 12.15 39.74 -8.61
N VAL A 57 13.05 39.18 -7.80
CA VAL A 57 14.24 39.91 -7.33
C VAL A 57 15.18 40.22 -8.50
N ASN A 58 15.40 39.26 -9.40
CA ASN A 58 16.20 39.47 -10.62
C ASN A 58 15.56 40.50 -11.57
N CYS A 59 14.24 40.69 -11.48
CA CYS A 59 13.51 41.70 -12.25
C CYS A 59 13.41 43.07 -11.56
N HIS A 60 14.14 43.28 -10.46
CA HIS A 60 14.09 44.51 -9.66
C HIS A 60 12.69 44.90 -9.17
N VAL A 61 11.81 43.91 -8.94
CA VAL A 61 10.49 44.13 -8.34
C VAL A 61 10.52 43.95 -6.83
N LEU A 62 11.30 42.98 -6.33
CA LEU A 62 11.43 42.69 -4.90
C LEU A 62 12.87 42.91 -4.43
N SER A 63 13.02 43.35 -3.18
CA SER A 63 14.33 43.48 -2.54
C SER A 63 14.88 42.12 -2.08
N CYS A 64 16.20 41.93 -2.20
CA CYS A 64 16.88 40.73 -1.70
C CYS A 64 16.64 40.50 -0.21
N GLY A 65 16.62 41.59 0.59
CA GLY A 65 16.42 41.51 2.04
C GLY A 65 15.06 40.93 2.43
N SER A 66 13.98 41.34 1.74
CA SER A 66 12.64 40.83 2.03
C SER A 66 12.47 39.35 1.62
N LEU A 67 13.14 38.91 0.55
CA LEU A 67 13.17 37.49 0.16
C LEU A 67 13.97 36.64 1.16
N MET A 68 15.14 37.11 1.62
CA MET A 68 15.94 36.42 2.63
C MET A 68 15.15 36.22 3.92
N GLN A 69 14.44 37.26 4.38
CA GLN A 69 13.56 37.14 5.55
C GLN A 69 12.47 36.08 5.36
N LEU A 70 11.90 35.95 4.16
CA LEU A 70 10.94 34.89 3.87
C LEU A 70 11.59 33.50 3.92
N PHE A 71 12.81 33.34 3.40
CA PHE A 71 13.55 32.08 3.50
C PHE A 71 13.86 31.70 4.95
N ASP A 72 14.29 32.66 5.77
CA ASP A 72 14.53 32.44 7.20
C ASP A 72 13.25 31.99 7.90
N ASN A 73 12.12 32.68 7.69
CA ASN A 73 10.83 32.29 8.26
C ASN A 73 10.39 30.87 7.82
N MET A 74 10.74 30.44 6.60
CA MET A 74 10.47 29.08 6.12
C MET A 74 11.36 28.05 6.79
N LEU A 75 12.65 28.35 7.03
CA LEU A 75 13.55 27.47 7.75
C LEU A 75 13.20 27.39 9.25
N ASP A 76 12.72 28.49 9.84
CA ASP A 76 12.18 28.49 11.20
C ASP A 76 10.98 27.53 11.31
N ALA A 77 10.05 27.58 10.36
CA ALA A 77 8.94 26.62 10.29
C ALA A 77 9.41 25.18 10.08
N ALA A 78 10.55 24.97 9.42
CA ALA A 78 11.19 23.67 9.29
C ALA A 78 11.89 23.20 10.57
N ASN A 79 12.19 24.11 11.50
CA ASN A 79 12.82 23.81 12.79
C ASN A 79 11.82 23.76 13.95
N GLU A 80 10.52 23.95 13.71
CA GLU A 80 9.46 23.76 14.70
C GLU A 80 9.55 22.37 15.37
N ASP A 81 9.47 22.34 16.70
CA ASP A 81 9.45 21.10 17.47
C ASP A 81 8.10 20.40 17.38
N GLY A 82 8.11 19.06 17.44
CA GLY A 82 6.88 18.25 17.49
C GLY A 82 6.12 18.16 16.16
N VAL A 83 6.65 18.67 15.05
CA VAL A 83 6.00 18.59 13.73
C VAL A 83 6.53 17.43 12.87
N PRO A 84 5.75 16.92 11.90
CA PRO A 84 6.19 15.82 11.03
C PRO A 84 7.43 16.18 10.19
N GLN A 85 8.35 15.23 10.01
CA GLN A 85 9.55 15.41 9.17
C GLN A 85 9.21 15.89 7.74
N VAL A 86 8.12 15.39 7.16
CA VAL A 86 7.65 15.75 5.82
C VAL A 86 7.22 17.22 5.68
N ARG A 87 6.77 17.87 6.76
CA ARG A 87 6.52 19.32 6.79
C ARG A 87 7.84 20.06 6.66
N ARG A 88 8.81 19.67 7.50
CA ARG A 88 10.13 20.28 7.59
C ARG A 88 10.86 20.17 6.26
N ASP A 89 10.85 18.98 5.69
CA ASP A 89 11.46 18.65 4.40
C ASP A 89 10.87 19.49 3.27
N TRP A 90 9.55 19.75 3.26
CA TRP A 90 8.92 20.54 2.22
C TRP A 90 9.40 22.01 2.21
N TYR A 91 9.51 22.64 3.38
CA TYR A 91 10.00 24.03 3.48
C TYR A 91 11.45 24.15 3.00
N VAL A 92 12.32 23.23 3.42
CA VAL A 92 13.72 23.19 2.96
C VAL A 92 13.82 22.92 1.47
N TYR A 93 13.03 21.99 0.94
CA TYR A 93 12.97 21.72 -0.51
C TYR A 93 12.49 22.93 -1.29
N ALA A 94 11.46 23.63 -0.79
CA ALA A 94 10.92 24.81 -1.44
C ALA A 94 11.98 25.91 -1.54
N VAL A 95 12.74 26.19 -0.47
CA VAL A 95 13.86 27.15 -0.49
C VAL A 95 14.99 26.69 -1.40
N LEU A 96 15.49 25.45 -1.27
CA LEU A 96 16.57 24.94 -2.12
C LEU A 96 16.22 25.00 -3.62
N SER A 97 14.98 24.66 -3.96
CA SER A 97 14.50 24.64 -5.35
C SER A 97 14.18 26.01 -5.94
N THR A 98 14.44 27.12 -5.23
CA THR A 98 14.38 28.49 -5.78
C THR A 98 15.76 29.09 -6.06
N LEU A 99 16.82 28.58 -5.41
CA LEU A 99 18.18 29.08 -5.56
C LEU A 99 18.74 29.03 -6.98
N PRO A 100 18.36 28.10 -7.89
CA PRO A 100 18.79 28.18 -9.28
C PRO A 100 18.31 29.46 -10.00
N TRP A 101 17.21 30.06 -9.53
CA TRP A 101 16.67 31.29 -10.10
C TRP A 101 17.34 32.53 -9.52
N VAL A 102 17.52 32.59 -8.20
CA VAL A 102 17.89 33.85 -7.50
C VAL A 102 19.24 33.79 -6.78
N GLY A 103 19.87 32.62 -6.66
CA GLY A 103 21.03 32.39 -5.81
C GLY A 103 22.22 33.28 -6.15
N ARG A 104 22.44 33.57 -7.44
CA ARG A 104 23.48 34.51 -7.90
C ARG A 104 23.25 35.93 -7.37
N GLU A 105 22.04 36.45 -7.52
CA GLU A 105 21.68 37.80 -7.08
C GLU A 105 21.78 37.94 -5.55
N LEU A 106 21.37 36.91 -4.81
CA LEU A 106 21.55 36.85 -3.36
C LEU A 106 23.02 36.75 -2.97
N TYR A 107 23.82 35.99 -3.70
CA TYR A 107 25.26 35.89 -3.44
C TYR A 107 25.96 37.23 -3.67
N GLU A 108 25.64 37.94 -4.75
CA GLU A 108 26.26 39.22 -5.09
C GLU A 108 25.87 40.35 -4.12
N LYS A 109 24.63 40.36 -3.58
CA LYS A 109 24.13 41.45 -2.73
C LYS A 109 24.04 41.14 -1.23
N LYS A 110 23.98 39.85 -0.86
CA LYS A 110 23.63 39.32 0.47
C LYS A 110 24.43 38.04 0.80
N GLU A 111 25.72 38.01 0.45
CA GLU A 111 26.60 36.85 0.60
C GLU A 111 26.57 36.24 2.01
N GLN A 112 26.73 37.07 3.05
CA GLN A 112 26.80 36.62 4.44
C GLN A 112 25.48 35.98 4.90
N GLU A 113 24.35 36.58 4.55
CA GLU A 113 23.04 36.03 4.88
C GLU A 113 22.74 34.74 4.11
N LEU A 114 23.14 34.66 2.82
CA LEU A 114 23.02 33.44 2.04
C LEU A 114 23.90 32.31 2.59
N ASP A 115 25.11 32.62 3.04
CA ASP A 115 25.99 31.66 3.70
C ASP A 115 25.40 31.12 4.99
N HIS A 116 24.80 32.00 5.80
CA HIS A 116 24.09 31.58 7.00
C HIS A 116 22.91 30.65 6.67
N LEU A 117 22.10 31.00 5.67
CA LEU A 117 20.99 30.16 5.18
C LEU A 117 21.50 28.77 4.76
N MET A 118 22.61 28.72 4.01
CA MET A 118 23.21 27.47 3.54
C MET A 118 23.71 26.59 4.68
N VAL A 119 24.37 27.17 5.69
CA VAL A 119 24.81 26.45 6.90
C VAL A 119 23.61 25.90 7.67
N THR A 120 22.54 26.68 7.82
CA THR A 120 21.31 26.23 8.49
C THR A 120 20.68 25.03 7.77
N ILE A 121 20.64 25.06 6.44
CA ILE A 121 20.16 23.92 5.63
C ILE A 121 21.08 22.71 5.79
N GLU A 122 22.40 22.88 5.77
CA GLU A 122 23.34 21.76 5.95
C GLU A 122 23.18 21.08 7.32
N ILE A 123 23.06 21.88 8.39
CA ILE A 123 22.79 21.38 9.75
C ILE A 123 21.47 20.61 9.80
N PHE A 124 20.42 21.13 9.15
CA PHE A 124 19.14 20.46 9.05
C PHE A 124 19.28 19.10 8.36
N LEU A 125 19.88 19.06 7.17
CA LEU A 125 20.04 17.85 6.36
C LEU A 125 20.83 16.76 7.09
N ASN A 126 21.90 17.15 7.79
CA ASN A 126 22.72 16.23 8.59
C ASN A 126 21.96 15.57 9.76
N LYS A 127 20.87 16.19 10.25
CA LYS A 127 20.03 15.66 11.34
C LYS A 127 18.83 14.86 10.84
N ARG A 128 18.53 14.85 9.54
CA ARG A 128 17.35 14.18 8.98
C ARG A 128 17.41 12.67 9.11
N SER A 129 16.25 12.07 9.39
CA SER A 129 16.07 10.62 9.30
C SER A 129 15.87 10.17 7.85
N LYS A 130 16.69 9.23 7.39
CA LYS A 130 16.64 8.65 6.04
C LYS A 130 16.04 7.24 6.00
N LYS A 131 15.31 6.84 7.06
CA LYS A 131 14.71 5.50 7.21
C LYS A 131 13.78 5.10 6.07
N HIS A 132 13.22 6.06 5.34
CA HIS A 132 12.32 5.82 4.20
C HIS A 132 13.07 5.43 2.92
N GLN A 133 14.35 5.80 2.76
CA GLN A 133 15.08 5.67 1.50
C GLN A 133 15.16 4.22 0.98
N PRO A 134 15.46 3.19 1.81
CA PRO A 134 15.51 1.80 1.33
C PRO A 134 14.18 1.30 0.76
N ALA A 135 13.05 1.81 1.26
CA ALA A 135 11.71 1.42 0.79
C ALA A 135 11.29 2.14 -0.49
N LEU A 136 11.98 3.21 -0.88
CA LEU A 136 11.62 4.07 -2.01
C LEU A 136 12.59 4.00 -3.20
N ARG A 137 13.76 3.37 -3.03
CA ARG A 137 14.73 3.19 -4.11
C ARG A 137 14.28 2.11 -5.10
N VAL A 138 14.46 2.38 -6.40
CA VAL A 138 14.16 1.41 -7.47
C VAL A 138 15.20 0.30 -7.51
N TRP A 139 16.48 0.62 -7.29
CA TRP A 139 17.55 -0.35 -7.14
C TRP A 139 18.17 -0.26 -5.76
N SER A 140 18.40 -1.41 -5.12
CA SER A 140 19.13 -1.48 -3.85
C SER A 140 20.63 -1.24 -4.02
N SER A 141 21.20 -1.60 -5.17
CA SER A 141 22.59 -1.35 -5.54
C SER A 141 22.84 0.14 -5.82
N ASP A 142 23.95 0.66 -5.31
CA ASP A 142 24.43 2.00 -5.63
C ASP A 142 25.30 2.05 -6.90
N THR A 143 25.56 0.89 -7.52
CA THR A 143 26.33 0.79 -8.77
C THR A 143 25.42 0.42 -9.95
N PRO A 144 25.60 1.04 -11.13
CA PRO A 144 26.54 2.13 -11.41
C PRO A 144 26.04 3.52 -10.97
N HIS A 145 24.76 3.66 -10.61
CA HIS A 145 24.21 4.94 -10.13
C HIS A 145 23.45 4.77 -8.80
N PRO A 146 23.80 5.55 -7.77
CA PRO A 146 23.07 5.54 -6.52
C PRO A 146 21.67 6.12 -6.71
N GLN A 147 20.69 5.53 -6.01
CA GLN A 147 19.33 6.06 -5.93
C GLN A 147 19.24 6.98 -4.71
N GLU A 148 19.58 8.26 -4.95
CA GLU A 148 19.77 9.27 -3.90
C GLU A 148 18.44 9.79 -3.34
N GLU A 149 18.43 10.11 -2.05
CA GLU A 149 17.32 10.81 -1.42
C GLU A 149 17.19 12.22 -2.02
N TYR A 150 15.97 12.66 -2.33
CA TYR A 150 15.76 13.84 -3.18
C TYR A 150 16.32 15.15 -2.62
N LEU A 151 16.31 15.34 -1.30
CA LEU A 151 16.85 16.54 -0.67
C LEU A 151 18.38 16.50 -0.61
N ASP A 152 18.98 15.33 -0.35
CA ASP A 152 20.44 15.17 -0.45
C ASP A 152 20.94 15.42 -1.88
N CYS A 153 20.24 14.89 -2.88
CA CYS A 153 20.59 15.07 -4.29
C CYS A 153 20.48 16.54 -4.70
N LEU A 154 19.38 17.21 -4.33
CA LEU A 154 19.20 18.64 -4.58
C LEU A 154 20.24 19.49 -3.83
N TRP A 155 20.60 19.11 -2.62
CA TRP A 155 21.66 19.77 -1.87
C TRP A 155 23.01 19.69 -2.57
N ALA A 156 23.40 18.50 -3.05
CA ALA A 156 24.62 18.32 -3.84
C ALA A 156 24.59 19.18 -5.11
N GLN A 157 23.44 19.27 -5.78
CA GLN A 157 23.25 20.11 -6.97
C GLN A 157 23.40 21.61 -6.68
N VAL A 158 22.80 22.09 -5.59
CA VAL A 158 22.92 23.50 -5.17
C VAL A 158 24.36 23.82 -4.73
N ARG A 159 25.03 22.90 -4.02
CA ARG A 159 26.45 23.06 -3.67
C ARG A 159 27.34 23.14 -4.90
N LYS A 160 27.10 22.29 -5.90
CA LYS A 160 27.81 22.37 -7.18
C LYS A 160 27.52 23.69 -7.90
N LEU A 161 26.26 24.13 -7.94
CA LEU A 161 25.90 25.44 -8.51
C LEU A 161 26.66 26.58 -7.81
N ARG A 162 26.76 26.56 -6.49
CA ARG A 162 27.57 27.52 -5.72
C ARG A 162 29.06 27.45 -6.09
N GLN A 163 29.63 26.25 -6.21
CA GLN A 163 31.03 26.06 -6.64
C GLN A 163 31.29 26.59 -8.05
N ASP A 164 30.27 26.51 -8.91
CA ASP A 164 30.29 27.07 -10.26
C ASP A 164 29.90 28.57 -10.28
N ASN A 165 30.06 29.29 -9.16
CA ASN A 165 29.76 30.71 -8.99
C ASN A 165 28.30 31.08 -9.33
N TRP A 166 27.36 30.22 -8.96
CA TRP A 166 25.94 30.36 -9.23
C TRP A 166 25.60 30.49 -10.72
N ALA A 167 26.48 30.00 -11.60
CA ALA A 167 26.27 30.01 -13.04
C ALA A 167 25.64 28.68 -13.51
N GLU A 168 24.52 28.79 -14.21
CA GLU A 168 23.86 27.69 -14.90
C GLU A 168 23.49 28.11 -16.34
N LYS A 169 23.28 27.13 -17.23
CA LYS A 169 23.09 27.38 -18.68
C LYS A 169 21.69 27.04 -19.20
N HIS A 170 20.75 26.69 -18.33
CA HIS A 170 19.45 26.14 -18.71
C HIS A 170 18.32 27.18 -18.67
N ILE A 171 18.27 28.03 -17.65
CA ILE A 171 17.15 28.96 -17.44
C ILE A 171 17.26 30.13 -18.42
N PRO A 172 16.26 30.36 -19.30
CA PRO A 172 16.19 31.59 -20.08
C PRO A 172 15.86 32.76 -19.16
N ARG A 173 16.58 33.88 -19.29
CA ARG A 173 16.41 35.06 -18.43
C ARG A 173 16.11 36.31 -19.28
N PRO A 174 14.86 36.47 -19.79
CA PRO A 174 14.52 37.56 -20.71
C PRO A 174 14.76 38.96 -20.12
N TYR A 175 14.63 39.12 -18.80
CA TYR A 175 14.89 40.37 -18.09
C TYR A 175 16.30 40.92 -18.29
N LEU A 176 17.30 40.09 -18.61
CA LEU A 176 18.66 40.56 -18.91
C LEU A 176 18.70 41.47 -20.16
N ALA A 177 17.76 41.34 -21.09
CA ALA A 177 17.65 42.21 -22.25
C ALA A 177 17.04 43.59 -21.93
N PHE A 178 16.51 43.77 -20.72
CA PHE A 178 15.82 44.98 -20.26
C PHE A 178 16.51 45.63 -19.06
N ASP A 179 17.78 45.30 -18.82
CA ASP A 179 18.55 45.74 -17.65
C ASP A 179 18.51 47.27 -17.46
N SER A 180 18.64 48.03 -18.55
CA SER A 180 18.57 49.51 -18.52
C SER A 180 17.23 50.06 -18.05
N ILE A 181 16.13 49.31 -18.20
CA ILE A 181 14.79 49.72 -17.74
C ILE A 181 14.57 49.25 -16.30
N LEU A 182 14.96 48.00 -16.00
CA LEU A 182 14.67 47.39 -14.71
C LEU A 182 15.54 47.95 -13.59
N CYS A 183 16.79 48.35 -13.86
CA CYS A 183 17.66 48.98 -12.87
C CYS A 183 17.13 50.33 -12.34
N GLU A 184 16.33 51.06 -13.13
CA GLU A 184 15.70 52.31 -12.71
C GLU A 184 14.40 52.11 -11.92
N ALA A 185 13.87 50.88 -11.90
CA ALA A 185 12.62 50.56 -11.22
C ALA A 185 12.80 50.55 -9.69
N LEU A 186 11.80 51.10 -8.98
CA LEU A 186 11.73 51.00 -7.53
C LEU A 186 11.31 49.58 -7.12
N GLN A 187 11.95 49.07 -6.08
CA GLN A 187 11.68 47.76 -5.49
C GLN A 187 10.62 47.84 -4.39
N HIS A 188 9.91 46.72 -4.18
CA HIS A 188 8.98 46.49 -3.08
C HIS A 188 9.62 45.58 -2.03
N ASN A 189 9.10 45.64 -0.80
CA ASN A 189 9.41 44.68 0.24
C ASN A 189 8.22 43.73 0.42
N LEU A 190 8.50 42.44 0.58
CA LEU A 190 7.48 41.49 1.01
C LEU A 190 6.98 41.86 2.42
N PRO A 191 5.66 41.81 2.66
CA PRO A 191 5.15 41.88 4.02
C PRO A 191 5.62 40.66 4.82
N PRO A 192 5.76 40.76 6.16
CA PRO A 192 6.13 39.64 7.00
C PRO A 192 5.24 38.42 6.76
N LEU A 193 5.88 37.31 6.40
CA LEU A 193 5.25 36.08 5.97
C LEU A 193 5.63 34.95 6.91
N MET A 194 4.71 34.61 7.82
CA MET A 194 4.85 33.43 8.67
C MET A 194 4.15 32.24 7.99
N PRO A 195 4.85 31.11 7.80
CA PRO A 195 4.21 29.87 7.40
C PRO A 195 3.09 29.47 8.38
N PRO A 196 1.99 28.86 7.91
CA PRO A 196 0.91 28.45 8.80
C PRO A 196 1.40 27.34 9.74
N PRO A 197 0.99 27.34 11.02
CA PRO A 197 1.35 26.29 11.98
C PRO A 197 0.85 24.91 11.50
N HIS A 198 1.49 23.85 11.98
CA HIS A 198 1.04 22.50 11.68
C HIS A 198 -0.38 22.23 12.22
N HIS A 199 -1.17 21.50 11.45
CA HIS A 199 -2.47 20.97 11.85
C HIS A 199 -2.56 19.50 11.41
N GLU A 200 -3.18 18.63 12.22
CA GLU A 200 -3.22 17.18 11.96
C GLU A 200 -3.90 16.81 10.63
N SER A 201 -4.80 17.68 10.14
CA SER A 201 -5.45 17.48 8.82
C SER A 201 -4.55 17.82 7.62
N TYR A 202 -3.39 18.42 7.84
CA TYR A 202 -2.48 18.79 6.75
C TYR A 202 -1.70 17.57 6.26
N SER A 203 -1.83 17.29 4.97
CA SER A 203 -1.11 16.21 4.30
C SER A 203 0.02 16.79 3.45
N TYR A 204 1.27 16.53 3.85
CA TYR A 204 2.47 17.02 3.16
C TYR A 204 2.94 16.02 2.08
N PRO A 205 3.69 16.48 1.07
CA PRO A 205 4.28 15.59 0.08
C PRO A 205 5.21 14.55 0.74
N LEU A 206 5.09 13.29 0.30
CA LEU A 206 5.99 12.23 0.75
C LEU A 206 7.41 12.46 0.21
N PRO A 207 8.45 12.01 0.95
CA PRO A 207 9.82 12.05 0.44
C PRO A 207 9.94 11.16 -0.79
N THR A 208 10.92 11.46 -1.64
CA THR A 208 11.16 10.72 -2.88
C THR A 208 12.62 10.32 -3.00
N VAL A 209 12.89 9.32 -3.84
CA VAL A 209 14.23 8.93 -4.26
C VAL A 209 14.37 9.27 -5.74
N VAL A 210 15.50 9.90 -6.09
CA VAL A 210 15.80 10.30 -7.46
C VAL A 210 16.11 9.05 -8.28
N PHE A 211 15.28 8.78 -9.29
CA PHE A 211 15.53 7.72 -10.24
C PHE A 211 16.70 8.11 -11.14
N ARG A 212 17.71 7.25 -11.23
CA ARG A 212 18.88 7.49 -12.07
C ARG A 212 19.30 6.23 -12.78
N MET A 213 19.31 6.27 -14.12
CA MET A 213 19.75 5.14 -14.93
C MET A 213 20.79 5.48 -16.00
N PHE A 214 20.83 6.74 -16.46
CA PHE A 214 21.76 7.19 -17.49
C PHE A 214 22.82 8.15 -16.97
N ASP A 215 24.00 8.05 -17.57
CA ASP A 215 25.04 9.08 -17.55
C ASP A 215 25.49 9.47 -18.99
N TYR A 216 26.55 10.29 -19.07
CA TYR A 216 27.05 10.78 -20.36
C TYR A 216 27.68 9.68 -21.23
N THR A 217 28.10 8.55 -20.65
CA THR A 217 28.69 7.41 -21.38
C THR A 217 27.65 6.59 -22.12
N ASP A 218 26.38 6.67 -21.71
CA ASP A 218 25.26 6.06 -22.41
C ASP A 218 24.86 6.82 -23.68
N CYS A 219 25.24 8.09 -23.80
CA CYS A 219 24.87 8.97 -24.90
C CYS A 219 25.89 8.89 -26.06
N PRO A 220 25.49 9.17 -27.32
CA PRO A 220 26.42 9.20 -28.45
C PRO A 220 27.54 10.24 -28.25
N ALA A 221 28.79 9.86 -28.54
CA ALA A 221 29.97 10.71 -28.34
C ALA A 221 29.94 12.02 -29.15
N GLU A 222 29.31 12.00 -30.33
CA GLU A 222 29.20 13.17 -31.23
C GLU A 222 27.98 14.07 -30.91
N GLY A 223 27.26 13.80 -29.81
CA GLY A 223 26.05 14.53 -29.40
C GLY A 223 26.26 15.53 -28.26
N PRO A 224 25.19 16.26 -27.88
CA PRO A 224 25.20 17.08 -26.67
C PRO A 224 25.41 16.21 -25.43
N LEU A 225 26.24 16.70 -24.50
CA LEU A 225 26.53 15.99 -23.25
C LEU A 225 25.33 16.00 -22.30
N LEU A 226 25.04 14.84 -21.69
CA LEU A 226 24.07 14.75 -20.62
C LEU A 226 24.61 15.44 -19.36
N PRO A 227 23.88 16.41 -18.76
CA PRO A 227 24.30 16.99 -17.49
C PRO A 227 24.42 15.93 -16.40
N GLY A 228 25.53 15.94 -15.65
CA GLY A 228 25.79 14.97 -14.58
C GLY A 228 24.72 15.00 -13.49
N SER A 229 24.61 13.92 -12.69
CA SER A 229 23.56 13.76 -11.67
C SER A 229 23.50 14.90 -10.65
N HIS A 230 24.66 15.47 -10.29
CA HIS A 230 24.76 16.60 -9.36
C HIS A 230 24.89 17.96 -10.06
N ALA A 231 24.70 18.06 -11.37
CA ALA A 231 24.56 19.35 -12.03
C ALA A 231 23.12 19.87 -11.86
N ILE A 232 22.96 21.16 -11.56
CA ILE A 232 21.62 21.74 -11.36
C ILE A 232 20.76 21.67 -12.62
N GLU A 233 21.38 21.71 -13.80
CA GLU A 233 20.69 21.55 -15.08
C GLU A 233 19.94 20.22 -15.16
N ARG A 234 20.46 19.13 -14.58
CA ARG A 234 19.79 17.82 -14.56
C ARG A 234 18.46 17.91 -13.81
N PHE A 235 18.45 18.57 -12.64
CA PHE A 235 17.23 18.82 -11.88
C PHE A 235 16.22 19.67 -12.65
N LEU A 236 16.67 20.77 -13.27
CA LEU A 236 15.81 21.70 -14.00
C LEU A 236 15.16 21.05 -15.22
N ILE A 237 15.93 20.29 -16.00
CA ILE A 237 15.45 19.56 -17.18
C ILE A 237 14.37 18.56 -16.76
N GLU A 238 14.66 17.74 -15.77
CA GLU A 238 13.74 16.69 -15.33
C GLU A 238 12.47 17.24 -14.69
N GLU A 239 12.58 18.33 -13.93
CA GLU A 239 11.42 19.00 -13.37
C GLU A 239 10.51 19.53 -14.48
N HIS A 240 11.07 20.16 -15.51
CA HIS A 240 10.31 20.69 -16.63
C HIS A 240 9.67 19.56 -17.46
N LEU A 241 10.38 18.46 -17.73
CA LEU A 241 9.80 17.29 -18.39
C LEU A 241 8.66 16.67 -17.57
N ARG A 242 8.81 16.56 -16.24
CA ARG A 242 7.74 16.10 -15.34
C ARG A 242 6.54 17.05 -15.35
N GLN A 243 6.75 18.36 -15.47
CA GLN A 243 5.66 19.34 -15.61
C GLN A 243 4.90 19.16 -16.92
N ILE A 244 5.60 18.94 -18.03
CA ILE A 244 4.97 18.64 -19.33
C ILE A 244 4.08 17.39 -19.19
N ILE A 245 4.61 16.29 -18.65
CA ILE A 245 3.81 15.08 -18.42
C ILE A 245 2.58 15.39 -17.57
N ASN A 246 2.75 16.08 -16.44
CA ASN A 246 1.65 16.42 -15.54
C ASN A 246 0.56 17.29 -16.18
N ASN A 247 0.90 18.13 -17.14
CA ASN A 247 -0.05 19.00 -17.82
C ASN A 247 -0.78 18.29 -18.98
N TYR A 248 -0.14 17.31 -19.63
CA TYR A 248 -0.63 16.72 -20.87
C TYR A 248 -0.91 15.21 -20.81
N TYR A 249 -0.78 14.55 -19.65
CA TYR A 249 -0.89 13.07 -19.54
C TYR A 249 -2.20 12.45 -20.04
N PHE A 250 -3.30 13.21 -20.10
CA PHE A 250 -4.57 12.74 -20.67
C PHE A 250 -4.53 12.66 -22.21
N GLU A 251 -3.74 13.52 -22.85
CA GLU A 251 -3.65 13.66 -24.31
C GLU A 251 -2.27 13.17 -24.79
N ARG A 252 -2.08 11.85 -24.85
CA ARG A 252 -0.76 11.23 -25.09
C ARG A 252 0.00 11.76 -26.32
N LYS A 253 -0.71 12.15 -27.39
CA LYS A 253 -0.12 12.71 -28.62
C LYS A 253 0.43 14.10 -28.36
N ASP A 254 -0.35 14.95 -27.71
CA ASP A 254 0.05 16.31 -27.33
C ASP A 254 1.19 16.24 -26.31
N CYS A 255 1.11 15.33 -25.34
CA CYS A 255 2.19 15.10 -24.38
C CYS A 255 3.50 14.76 -25.07
N ALA A 256 3.48 13.79 -26.00
CA ALA A 256 4.68 13.41 -26.77
C ALA A 256 5.22 14.59 -27.62
N ALA A 257 4.33 15.33 -28.28
CA ALA A 257 4.72 16.50 -29.08
C ALA A 257 5.34 17.61 -28.22
N GLN A 258 4.78 17.89 -27.03
CA GLN A 258 5.32 18.89 -26.10
C GLN A 258 6.67 18.46 -25.52
N LEU A 259 6.85 17.16 -25.19
CA LEU A 259 8.13 16.62 -24.77
C LEU A 259 9.22 16.81 -25.84
N LEU A 260 8.90 16.58 -27.12
CA LEU A 260 9.85 16.79 -28.24
C LEU A 260 10.05 18.27 -28.63
N ASN A 261 9.14 19.14 -28.20
CA ASN A 261 9.24 20.59 -28.33
C ASN A 261 9.85 21.25 -27.08
N PHE A 262 10.57 20.46 -26.27
CA PHE A 262 11.30 20.97 -25.12
C PHE A 262 12.26 22.12 -25.51
N PRO A 263 12.25 23.25 -24.78
CA PRO A 263 13.18 24.35 -25.01
C PRO A 263 14.63 23.88 -24.88
N PHE A 264 15.53 24.39 -25.72
CA PHE A 264 16.95 24.02 -25.71
C PHE A 264 17.26 22.55 -26.03
N LYS A 265 16.35 21.82 -26.68
CA LYS A 265 16.56 20.42 -27.09
C LYS A 265 17.87 20.14 -27.86
N ALA A 266 18.43 21.13 -28.56
CA ALA A 266 19.70 20.98 -29.27
C ALA A 266 20.93 20.95 -28.34
N LYS A 267 20.79 21.36 -27.07
CA LYS A 267 21.89 21.45 -26.10
C LYS A 267 21.98 20.23 -25.17
N ILE A 268 21.02 19.31 -25.23
CA ILE A 268 20.93 18.15 -24.34
C ILE A 268 20.54 16.91 -25.14
N PRO A 269 20.91 15.70 -24.69
CA PRO A 269 20.43 14.47 -25.31
C PRO A 269 18.97 14.23 -24.88
N LEU A 270 18.05 14.98 -25.49
CA LEU A 270 16.66 15.08 -25.06
C LEU A 270 15.94 13.72 -24.99
N ASP A 271 16.16 12.84 -25.97
CA ASP A 271 15.52 11.52 -26.01
C ASP A 271 15.87 10.70 -24.76
N TYR A 272 17.12 10.74 -24.29
CA TYR A 272 17.57 10.07 -23.06
C TYR A 272 16.90 10.68 -21.82
N CYS A 273 16.85 12.01 -21.74
CA CYS A 273 16.17 12.70 -20.64
C CYS A 273 14.67 12.36 -20.58
N ILE A 274 13.99 12.31 -21.72
CA ILE A 274 12.56 11.95 -21.79
C ILE A 274 12.36 10.51 -21.32
N VAL A 275 13.13 9.56 -21.87
CA VAL A 275 13.01 8.13 -21.54
C VAL A 275 13.27 7.90 -20.05
N GLU A 276 14.31 8.50 -19.48
CA GLU A 276 14.62 8.37 -18.06
C GLU A 276 13.56 8.99 -17.15
N VAL A 277 13.02 10.17 -17.50
CA VAL A 277 11.93 10.78 -16.73
C VAL A 277 10.67 9.91 -16.78
N ILE A 278 10.32 9.35 -17.94
CA ILE A 278 9.15 8.48 -18.08
C ILE A 278 9.34 7.20 -17.24
N PHE A 279 10.51 6.56 -17.28
CA PHE A 279 10.78 5.39 -16.44
C PHE A 279 10.86 5.75 -14.95
N GLY A 280 11.42 6.90 -14.60
CA GLY A 280 11.46 7.38 -13.22
C GLY A 280 10.06 7.62 -12.65
N GLU A 281 9.12 8.13 -13.46
CA GLU A 281 7.72 8.26 -13.06
C GLU A 281 6.99 6.92 -13.03
N LEU A 282 7.25 6.01 -13.98
CA LEU A 282 6.67 4.66 -14.00
C LEU A 282 7.13 3.81 -12.80
N PHE A 283 8.41 3.87 -12.44
CA PHE A 283 8.98 3.10 -11.33
C PHE A 283 8.93 3.81 -9.98
N ARG A 284 8.34 5.01 -9.93
CA ARG A 284 8.19 5.79 -8.70
C ARG A 284 7.50 4.99 -7.60
N LEU A 285 8.13 4.92 -6.43
CA LEU A 285 7.58 4.27 -5.23
C LEU A 285 7.01 5.33 -4.26
N PRO A 286 5.91 5.03 -3.54
CA PRO A 286 5.16 3.75 -3.54
C PRO A 286 4.31 3.55 -4.80
N THR A 287 3.85 4.62 -5.44
CA THR A 287 3.00 4.57 -6.65
C THR A 287 3.39 5.64 -7.67
N PRO A 288 3.22 5.38 -8.98
CA PRO A 288 3.32 6.42 -10.00
C PRO A 288 2.26 7.50 -9.79
N LYS A 289 2.52 8.70 -10.29
CA LYS A 289 1.56 9.81 -10.18
C LYS A 289 0.34 9.61 -11.08
N HIS A 290 0.54 9.01 -12.25
CA HIS A 290 -0.50 8.73 -13.24
C HIS A 290 -0.67 7.22 -13.45
N LEU A 291 -1.73 6.80 -14.14
CA LEU A 291 -1.94 5.39 -14.47
C LEU A 291 -0.77 4.86 -15.33
N GLU A 292 -0.27 3.67 -14.98
CA GLU A 292 0.91 3.04 -15.59
C GLU A 292 0.84 2.96 -17.13
N ILE A 293 -0.35 2.69 -17.68
CA ILE A 293 -0.58 2.60 -19.13
C ILE A 293 -0.30 3.91 -19.88
N CYS A 294 -0.43 5.06 -19.19
CA CYS A 294 -0.16 6.37 -19.78
C CYS A 294 1.28 6.45 -20.30
N TYR A 295 2.25 6.09 -19.46
CA TYR A 295 3.68 6.14 -19.78
C TYR A 295 4.05 5.27 -20.99
N GLY A 296 3.56 4.02 -21.03
CA GLY A 296 3.78 3.12 -22.17
C GLY A 296 3.18 3.67 -23.46
N SER A 297 1.98 4.27 -23.39
CA SER A 297 1.33 4.86 -24.56
C SER A 297 2.03 6.12 -25.07
N ILE A 298 2.61 6.94 -24.19
CA ILE A 298 3.40 8.11 -24.56
C ILE A 298 4.69 7.67 -25.26
N LEU A 299 5.39 6.65 -24.75
CA LEU A 299 6.58 6.09 -25.41
C LEU A 299 6.28 5.57 -26.82
N ILE A 300 5.11 4.95 -27.03
CA ILE A 300 4.67 4.53 -28.37
C ILE A 300 4.49 5.74 -29.29
N GLU A 301 3.84 6.81 -28.83
CA GLU A 301 3.70 8.03 -29.63
C GLU A 301 5.06 8.72 -29.90
N LEU A 302 5.98 8.72 -28.94
CA LEU A 302 7.35 9.22 -29.12
C LEU A 302 8.11 8.42 -30.19
N CYS A 303 7.97 7.09 -30.22
CA CYS A 303 8.56 6.25 -31.27
C CYS A 303 7.99 6.56 -32.66
N LYS A 304 6.72 6.95 -32.76
CA LYS A 304 6.11 7.38 -34.04
C LYS A 304 6.64 8.74 -34.49
N LEU A 305 6.82 9.66 -33.55
CA LEU A 305 7.28 11.02 -33.84
C LEU A 305 8.79 11.12 -34.09
N GLN A 306 9.60 10.21 -33.53
CA GLN A 306 11.06 10.13 -33.69
C GLN A 306 11.51 8.70 -34.02
N PRO A 307 11.16 8.16 -35.21
CA PRO A 307 11.39 6.75 -35.54
C PRO A 307 12.87 6.37 -35.69
N SER A 308 13.76 7.34 -35.92
CA SER A 308 15.20 7.11 -36.13
C SER A 308 16.01 7.04 -34.85
N THR A 309 15.58 7.67 -33.75
CA THR A 309 16.38 7.81 -32.52
C THR A 309 15.68 7.20 -31.31
N MET A 310 14.40 7.52 -31.08
CA MET A 310 13.67 7.13 -29.87
C MET A 310 13.61 5.60 -29.66
N PRO A 311 13.35 4.75 -30.69
CA PRO A 311 13.38 3.30 -30.50
C PRO A 311 14.74 2.76 -30.04
N GLN A 312 15.85 3.37 -30.50
CA GLN A 312 17.21 2.94 -30.13
C GLN A 312 17.50 3.25 -28.67
N VAL A 313 17.19 4.48 -28.24
CA VAL A 313 17.33 4.90 -26.83
C VAL A 313 16.45 4.04 -25.93
N LEU A 314 15.22 3.71 -26.36
CA LEU A 314 14.32 2.87 -25.60
C LEU A 314 14.79 1.41 -25.50
N ALA A 315 15.37 0.86 -26.57
CA ALA A 315 15.98 -0.47 -26.55
C ALA A 315 17.19 -0.51 -25.61
N GLN A 316 18.07 0.49 -25.66
CA GLN A 316 19.20 0.62 -24.73
C GLN A 316 18.73 0.77 -23.27
N ALA A 317 17.69 1.58 -23.02
CA ALA A 317 17.09 1.70 -21.70
C ALA A 317 16.58 0.35 -21.19
N THR A 318 15.88 -0.41 -22.04
CA THR A 318 15.36 -1.74 -21.71
C THR A 318 16.49 -2.71 -21.36
N GLU A 319 17.60 -2.67 -22.11
CA GLU A 319 18.79 -3.47 -21.83
C GLU A 319 19.42 -3.11 -20.48
N ILE A 320 19.53 -1.83 -20.15
CA ILE A 320 20.03 -1.36 -18.86
C ILE A 320 19.12 -1.83 -17.72
N LEU A 321 17.80 -1.69 -17.88
CA LEU A 321 16.82 -2.15 -16.89
C LEU A 321 16.94 -3.66 -16.65
N PHE A 322 17.06 -4.45 -17.71
CA PHE A 322 17.24 -5.90 -17.63
C PHE A 322 18.58 -6.29 -16.97
N ARG A 323 19.68 -5.62 -17.32
CA ARG A 323 20.99 -5.90 -16.70
C ARG A 323 21.00 -5.63 -15.21
N ARG A 324 20.32 -4.56 -14.76
CA ARG A 324 20.26 -4.11 -13.36
C ARG A 324 19.09 -4.71 -12.58
N ILE A 325 18.38 -5.70 -13.14
CA ILE A 325 17.15 -6.23 -12.55
C ILE A 325 17.39 -6.98 -11.23
N ASP A 326 18.60 -7.48 -10.99
CA ASP A 326 18.98 -8.27 -9.81
C ASP A 326 18.74 -7.52 -8.49
N SER A 327 18.91 -6.19 -8.48
CA SER A 327 18.68 -5.33 -7.32
C SER A 327 17.41 -4.50 -7.43
N MET A 328 16.56 -4.74 -8.44
CA MET A 328 15.36 -3.95 -8.69
C MET A 328 14.27 -4.29 -7.66
N ALA A 329 13.63 -3.28 -7.09
CA ALA A 329 12.50 -3.45 -6.18
C ALA A 329 11.36 -4.23 -6.86
N ALA A 330 10.76 -5.20 -6.16
CA ALA A 330 9.74 -6.08 -6.73
C ALA A 330 8.55 -5.32 -7.36
N THR A 331 8.12 -4.21 -6.77
CA THR A 331 7.05 -3.39 -7.35
C THR A 331 7.47 -2.70 -8.67
N ALA A 332 8.73 -2.30 -8.80
CA ALA A 332 9.25 -1.76 -10.06
C ALA A 332 9.43 -2.87 -11.12
N PHE A 333 9.88 -4.06 -10.69
CA PHE A 333 9.95 -5.25 -11.52
C PHE A 333 8.59 -5.59 -12.15
N ASP A 334 7.52 -5.61 -11.35
CA ASP A 334 6.16 -5.90 -11.85
C ASP A 334 5.73 -4.90 -12.93
N ARG A 335 6.01 -3.61 -12.72
CA ARG A 335 5.70 -2.57 -13.70
C ARG A 335 6.54 -2.70 -14.96
N PHE A 336 7.80 -3.13 -14.83
CA PHE A 336 8.68 -3.37 -15.96
C PHE A 336 8.16 -4.53 -16.81
N VAL A 337 7.74 -5.63 -16.19
CA VAL A 337 7.11 -6.78 -16.86
C VAL A 337 5.87 -6.32 -17.64
N TRP A 338 4.96 -5.59 -17.00
CA TRP A 338 3.73 -5.11 -17.62
C TRP A 338 3.99 -4.15 -18.78
N TRP A 339 4.87 -3.16 -18.57
CA TRP A 339 5.24 -2.21 -19.60
C TRP A 339 5.87 -2.90 -20.80
N PHE A 340 6.83 -3.81 -20.58
CA PHE A 340 7.57 -4.44 -21.66
C PHE A 340 6.66 -5.36 -22.48
N ALA A 341 5.82 -6.18 -21.85
CA ALA A 341 4.85 -7.01 -22.55
C ALA A 341 3.83 -6.18 -23.37
N TYR A 342 3.35 -5.06 -22.81
CA TYR A 342 2.48 -4.14 -23.52
C TYR A 342 3.20 -3.50 -24.71
N HIS A 343 4.44 -3.04 -24.53
CA HIS A 343 5.27 -2.48 -25.58
C HIS A 343 5.45 -3.48 -26.73
N LEU A 344 5.89 -4.70 -26.42
CA LEU A 344 6.05 -5.79 -27.38
C LEU A 344 4.77 -6.04 -28.19
N SER A 345 3.59 -6.08 -27.54
CA SER A 345 2.34 -6.32 -28.26
C SER A 345 2.00 -5.26 -29.31
N ASN A 346 2.52 -4.03 -29.17
CA ASN A 346 2.34 -2.94 -30.13
C ASN A 346 3.37 -2.97 -31.27
N PHE A 347 4.46 -3.74 -31.12
CA PHE A 347 5.53 -3.91 -32.12
C PHE A 347 5.68 -5.37 -32.56
N GLN A 348 4.55 -6.05 -32.73
CA GLN A 348 4.45 -7.42 -33.25
C GLN A 348 5.22 -8.48 -32.44
N PHE A 349 5.51 -8.19 -31.17
CA PHE A 349 6.32 -8.99 -30.25
C PHE A 349 7.76 -9.24 -30.71
N ARG A 350 8.34 -8.31 -31.47
CA ARG A 350 9.73 -8.40 -31.91
C ARG A 350 10.68 -7.91 -30.82
N TRP A 351 11.65 -8.75 -30.48
CA TRP A 351 12.78 -8.44 -29.60
C TRP A 351 13.96 -9.36 -29.92
N SER A 352 15.17 -8.88 -29.69
CA SER A 352 16.40 -9.67 -29.82
C SER A 352 16.61 -10.52 -28.56
N TRP A 353 15.82 -11.60 -28.41
CA TRP A 353 15.86 -12.43 -27.20
C TRP A 353 17.23 -13.05 -26.93
N GLU A 354 17.98 -13.37 -27.97
CA GLU A 354 19.35 -13.93 -27.92
C GLU A 354 20.35 -13.05 -27.17
N ASP A 355 20.14 -11.72 -27.13
CA ASP A 355 20.96 -10.80 -26.34
C ASP A 355 20.92 -11.13 -24.83
N TRP A 356 19.89 -11.89 -24.40
CA TRP A 356 19.66 -12.28 -23.01
C TRP A 356 19.98 -13.75 -22.71
N ASP A 357 20.65 -14.48 -23.60
CA ASP A 357 20.95 -15.92 -23.45
C ASP A 357 21.66 -16.26 -22.12
N SER A 358 22.43 -15.32 -21.57
CA SER A 358 23.10 -15.47 -20.27
C SER A 358 22.13 -15.78 -19.11
N CYS A 359 20.84 -15.48 -19.25
CA CYS A 359 19.83 -15.80 -18.24
C CYS A 359 19.49 -17.30 -18.18
N LEU A 360 19.70 -18.05 -19.27
CA LEU A 360 19.36 -19.47 -19.37
C LEU A 360 20.25 -20.35 -18.49
N GLN A 361 21.42 -19.84 -18.10
CA GLN A 361 22.37 -20.52 -17.20
C GLN A 361 22.11 -20.22 -15.72
N ARG A 362 21.11 -19.39 -15.40
CA ARG A 362 20.79 -18.97 -14.03
C ARG A 362 19.68 -19.85 -13.46
N ASP A 363 19.56 -19.83 -12.14
CA ASP A 363 18.43 -20.45 -11.43
C ASP A 363 17.08 -19.89 -11.93
N SER A 364 16.05 -20.73 -12.00
CA SER A 364 14.75 -20.32 -12.55
C SER A 364 14.04 -19.18 -11.79
N GLU A 365 14.33 -19.04 -10.49
CA GLU A 365 13.80 -17.97 -9.64
C GLU A 365 14.70 -16.72 -9.63
N HIS A 366 15.87 -16.78 -10.28
CA HIS A 366 16.71 -15.61 -10.48
C HIS A 366 15.93 -14.50 -11.24
N PRO A 367 16.07 -13.21 -10.89
CA PRO A 367 15.27 -12.13 -11.47
C PRO A 367 15.25 -12.08 -13.01
N ARG A 368 16.38 -12.34 -13.69
CA ARG A 368 16.48 -12.37 -15.16
C ARG A 368 15.58 -13.42 -15.85
N PRO A 369 15.74 -14.75 -15.65
CA PRO A 369 14.85 -15.73 -16.28
C PRO A 369 13.40 -15.60 -15.80
N LYS A 370 13.18 -15.21 -14.54
CA LYS A 370 11.85 -14.92 -14.00
C LYS A 370 11.16 -13.78 -14.74
N PHE A 371 11.88 -12.69 -15.05
CA PHE A 371 11.37 -11.56 -15.81
C PHE A 371 10.86 -12.00 -17.18
N ILE A 372 11.66 -12.76 -17.92
CA ILE A 372 11.27 -13.25 -19.25
C ILE A 372 10.01 -14.12 -19.15
N ARG A 373 9.97 -15.07 -18.22
CA ARG A 373 8.81 -15.93 -17.99
C ARG A 373 7.54 -15.11 -17.70
N GLU A 374 7.64 -14.10 -16.84
CA GLU A 374 6.51 -13.24 -16.48
C GLU A 374 6.09 -12.31 -17.64
N VAL A 375 7.03 -11.81 -18.43
CA VAL A 375 6.75 -11.06 -19.67
C VAL A 375 6.00 -11.94 -20.67
N LEU A 376 6.44 -13.18 -20.89
CA LEU A 376 5.77 -14.13 -21.78
C LEU A 376 4.36 -14.48 -21.29
N LEU A 377 4.17 -14.61 -19.97
CA LEU A 377 2.84 -14.79 -19.36
C LEU A 377 1.92 -13.59 -19.62
N LYS A 378 2.42 -12.35 -19.58
CA LYS A 378 1.62 -11.17 -19.93
C LYS A 378 1.37 -11.09 -21.44
N ALA A 379 2.38 -11.36 -22.26
CA ALA A 379 2.27 -11.37 -23.71
C ALA A 379 1.24 -12.41 -24.18
N LEU A 380 1.19 -13.58 -23.53
CA LEU A 380 0.16 -14.60 -23.75
C LEU A 380 -1.25 -14.07 -23.51
N ARG A 381 -1.47 -13.26 -22.47
CA ARG A 381 -2.80 -12.63 -22.20
C ARG A 381 -3.20 -11.61 -23.27
N LEU A 382 -2.22 -11.03 -23.98
CA LEU A 382 -2.41 -10.10 -25.09
C LEU A 382 -2.39 -10.80 -26.45
N SER A 383 -2.25 -12.13 -26.47
CA SER A 383 -2.14 -12.94 -27.67
C SER A 383 -2.65 -14.37 -27.47
N TYR A 384 -2.00 -15.37 -28.06
CA TYR A 384 -2.32 -16.79 -27.90
C TYR A 384 -1.04 -17.64 -27.86
N TYR A 385 -1.14 -18.83 -27.27
CA TYR A 385 0.02 -19.69 -26.95
C TYR A 385 0.94 -19.95 -28.14
N GLN A 386 0.38 -20.37 -29.27
CA GLN A 386 1.19 -20.69 -30.46
C GLN A 386 2.04 -19.51 -30.93
N ARG A 387 1.52 -18.27 -30.91
CA ARG A 387 2.31 -17.09 -31.30
C ARG A 387 3.45 -16.80 -30.33
N ILE A 388 3.22 -16.96 -29.03
CA ILE A 388 4.26 -16.78 -27.99
C ILE A 388 5.34 -17.85 -28.12
N ARG A 389 4.96 -19.07 -28.51
CA ARG A 389 5.91 -20.14 -28.81
C ARG A 389 6.73 -19.81 -30.06
N ASP A 390 6.07 -19.43 -31.16
CA ASP A 390 6.71 -19.18 -32.46
C ASP A 390 7.65 -17.97 -32.47
N MET A 391 7.46 -17.00 -31.57
CA MET A 391 8.31 -15.80 -31.48
C MET A 391 9.59 -15.99 -30.65
N MET A 392 9.71 -17.10 -29.93
CA MET A 392 10.84 -17.37 -29.03
C MET A 392 11.83 -18.35 -29.68
N PRO A 393 13.16 -18.19 -29.45
CA PRO A 393 14.14 -19.17 -29.89
C PRO A 393 13.95 -20.52 -29.19
N ASP A 394 14.39 -21.62 -29.82
CA ASP A 394 14.29 -22.98 -29.26
C ASP A 394 15.05 -23.14 -27.93
N SER A 395 16.09 -22.34 -27.70
CA SER A 395 16.83 -22.31 -26.42
C SER A 395 15.97 -21.84 -25.23
N TYR A 396 14.84 -21.17 -25.48
CA TYR A 396 13.97 -20.60 -24.44
C TYR A 396 12.79 -21.49 -24.05
N VAL A 397 12.70 -22.73 -24.57
CA VAL A 397 11.53 -23.61 -24.39
C VAL A 397 11.11 -23.78 -22.91
N GLU A 398 12.05 -23.83 -21.97
CA GLU A 398 11.76 -23.96 -20.53
C GLU A 398 11.18 -22.70 -19.88
N LEU A 399 11.35 -21.53 -20.51
CA LEU A 399 10.80 -20.25 -20.06
C LEU A 399 9.44 -19.94 -20.68
N ILE A 400 9.06 -20.64 -21.76
CA ILE A 400 7.76 -20.48 -22.41
C ILE A 400 6.66 -20.95 -21.45
N PRO A 401 5.59 -20.17 -21.23
CA PRO A 401 4.46 -20.58 -20.40
C PRO A 401 3.84 -21.87 -20.92
N ILE A 402 3.30 -22.71 -20.03
CA ILE A 402 2.54 -23.90 -20.44
C ILE A 402 1.24 -23.45 -21.13
N ALA A 403 0.73 -24.26 -22.06
CA ALA A 403 -0.57 -24.04 -22.68
C ALA A 403 -1.68 -23.88 -21.62
N PRO A 404 -2.53 -22.85 -21.69
CA PRO A 404 -3.46 -22.47 -20.62
C PRO A 404 -4.75 -23.33 -20.61
N ASP A 405 -4.60 -24.64 -20.71
CA ASP A 405 -5.71 -25.60 -20.74
C ASP A 405 -6.14 -26.03 -19.32
N PRO A 406 -7.44 -26.33 -19.11
CA PRO A 406 -7.93 -26.86 -17.84
C PRO A 406 -7.47 -28.31 -17.60
N VAL A 407 -7.13 -28.63 -16.36
CA VAL A 407 -6.72 -29.98 -15.93
C VAL A 407 -7.88 -30.67 -15.21
N TYR A 408 -8.78 -31.30 -15.97
CA TYR A 408 -9.97 -31.96 -15.42
C TYR A 408 -9.72 -33.42 -15.00
N LYS A 409 -9.50 -33.62 -13.70
CA LYS A 409 -9.09 -34.92 -13.11
C LYS A 409 -10.10 -36.07 -13.25
N TYR A 410 -11.38 -35.79 -13.50
CA TYR A 410 -12.41 -36.83 -13.67
C TYR A 410 -12.51 -37.37 -15.10
N SER A 411 -11.62 -36.90 -15.99
CA SER A 411 -11.48 -37.39 -17.36
C SER A 411 -10.08 -37.94 -17.67
N SER A 412 -9.14 -37.86 -16.72
CA SER A 412 -7.77 -38.33 -16.90
C SER A 412 -7.66 -39.85 -16.79
N GLU A 413 -6.55 -40.41 -17.28
CA GLU A 413 -6.22 -41.82 -17.06
C GLU A 413 -6.21 -42.14 -15.56
N GLY A 414 -6.83 -43.26 -15.15
CA GLY A 414 -7.00 -43.64 -13.74
C GLY A 414 -8.18 -42.97 -13.01
N ALA A 415 -8.93 -42.06 -13.66
CA ALA A 415 -10.05 -41.35 -13.03
C ALA A 415 -11.14 -42.28 -12.47
N SER A 416 -11.36 -43.46 -13.03
CA SER A 416 -12.34 -44.45 -12.56
C SER A 416 -12.13 -44.87 -11.10
N SER A 417 -10.89 -44.76 -10.59
CA SER A 417 -10.54 -45.08 -9.20
C SER A 417 -10.69 -43.89 -8.23
N LEU A 418 -10.89 -42.67 -8.74
CA LEU A 418 -11.02 -41.48 -7.90
C LEU A 418 -12.40 -41.44 -7.21
N PRO A 419 -12.46 -41.07 -5.92
CA PRO A 419 -13.73 -40.83 -5.24
C PRO A 419 -14.54 -39.75 -5.98
N GLY A 420 -15.84 -40.00 -6.17
CA GLY A 420 -16.76 -39.03 -6.77
C GLY A 420 -16.81 -39.01 -8.30
N THR A 421 -16.02 -39.83 -9.02
CA THR A 421 -16.02 -39.88 -10.49
C THR A 421 -17.40 -40.18 -11.09
N ALA A 422 -18.15 -41.13 -10.51
CA ALA A 422 -19.50 -41.45 -10.98
C ALA A 422 -20.43 -40.23 -10.88
N ALA A 423 -20.42 -39.52 -9.73
CA ALA A 423 -21.20 -38.30 -9.54
C ALA A 423 -20.72 -37.16 -10.45
N ALA A 424 -19.42 -37.06 -10.72
CA ALA A 424 -18.88 -36.07 -11.67
C ALA A 424 -19.42 -36.31 -13.10
N HIS A 425 -19.43 -37.57 -13.57
CA HIS A 425 -19.99 -37.93 -14.87
C HIS A 425 -21.51 -37.69 -14.93
N GLU A 426 -22.24 -38.01 -13.86
CA GLU A 426 -23.66 -37.70 -13.74
C GLU A 426 -23.92 -36.19 -13.81
N LEU A 427 -23.15 -35.37 -13.08
CA LEU A 427 -23.24 -33.91 -13.14
C LEU A 427 -22.93 -33.37 -14.54
N VAL A 428 -21.97 -33.96 -15.27
CA VAL A 428 -21.71 -33.57 -16.67
C VAL A 428 -22.96 -33.73 -17.52
N VAL A 429 -23.65 -34.87 -17.39
CA VAL A 429 -24.89 -35.13 -18.14
C VAL A 429 -26.01 -34.18 -17.70
N SER A 430 -26.23 -34.04 -16.40
CA SER A 430 -27.29 -33.20 -15.82
C SER A 430 -27.13 -31.72 -16.20
N ILE A 431 -25.92 -31.16 -16.07
CA ILE A 431 -25.66 -29.76 -16.40
C ILE A 431 -25.84 -29.51 -17.91
N ARG A 432 -25.39 -30.44 -18.78
CA ARG A 432 -25.61 -30.35 -20.23
C ARG A 432 -27.10 -30.41 -20.60
N ARG A 433 -27.90 -31.15 -19.84
CA ARG A 433 -29.38 -31.17 -19.94
C ARG A 433 -30.06 -29.97 -19.28
N LYS A 434 -29.30 -28.95 -18.89
CA LYS A 434 -29.77 -27.71 -18.28
C LYS A 434 -30.50 -27.90 -16.95
N CYS A 435 -30.05 -28.85 -16.12
CA CYS A 435 -30.59 -29.10 -14.78
C CYS A 435 -30.72 -27.84 -13.90
N THR A 436 -31.55 -27.93 -12.87
CA THR A 436 -31.72 -26.91 -11.83
C THR A 436 -30.63 -27.02 -10.75
N PRO A 437 -30.41 -25.97 -9.93
CA PRO A 437 -29.53 -26.03 -8.77
C PRO A 437 -29.87 -27.15 -7.77
N GLU A 438 -31.15 -27.44 -7.56
CA GLU A 438 -31.65 -28.45 -6.63
C GLU A 438 -31.35 -29.87 -7.13
N GLU A 439 -31.46 -30.10 -8.43
CA GLU A 439 -31.06 -31.36 -9.06
C GLU A 439 -29.56 -31.61 -8.88
N VAL A 440 -28.72 -30.57 -9.00
CA VAL A 440 -27.28 -30.67 -8.70
C VAL A 440 -27.04 -31.06 -7.25
N LEU A 441 -27.72 -30.41 -6.29
CA LEU A 441 -27.59 -30.77 -4.87
C LEU A 441 -28.02 -32.20 -4.59
N THR A 442 -29.03 -32.70 -5.31
CA THR A 442 -29.51 -34.09 -5.21
C THR A 442 -28.41 -35.07 -5.60
N VAL A 443 -27.74 -34.83 -6.74
CA VAL A 443 -26.59 -35.64 -7.17
C VAL A 443 -25.44 -35.54 -6.15
N LEU A 444 -25.12 -34.34 -5.67
CA LEU A 444 -24.06 -34.16 -4.67
C LEU A 444 -24.37 -34.85 -3.34
N ASN A 445 -25.64 -34.96 -2.95
CA ASN A 445 -26.04 -35.63 -1.71
C ASN A 445 -25.88 -37.16 -1.76
N THR A 446 -25.66 -37.75 -2.93
CA THR A 446 -25.32 -39.17 -3.08
C THR A 446 -23.88 -39.48 -2.67
N LEU A 447 -23.00 -38.46 -2.63
CA LEU A 447 -21.61 -38.63 -2.25
C LEU A 447 -21.46 -38.94 -0.76
N PRO A 448 -20.50 -39.80 -0.37
CA PRO A 448 -20.28 -40.14 1.02
C PRO A 448 -19.96 -38.89 1.86
N GLY A 449 -20.30 -38.96 3.14
CA GLY A 449 -19.90 -37.96 4.14
C GLY A 449 -18.38 -37.85 4.27
N PRO A 450 -17.87 -36.89 5.07
CA PRO A 450 -16.44 -36.84 5.41
C PRO A 450 -15.98 -38.22 5.91
N ARG A 451 -14.79 -38.69 5.50
CA ARG A 451 -14.25 -39.98 5.99
C ARG A 451 -14.09 -39.93 7.52
N GLU A 452 -14.00 -41.08 8.20
CA GLU A 452 -13.83 -41.16 9.68
C GLU A 452 -12.63 -40.33 10.23
N ASN A 453 -11.61 -40.01 9.40
CA ASN A 453 -10.50 -39.12 9.76
C ASN A 453 -10.76 -37.61 9.49
N GLU A 454 -11.91 -37.26 8.92
CA GLU A 454 -12.35 -35.90 8.52
C GLU A 454 -13.62 -35.44 9.28
N GLU A 455 -14.07 -36.17 10.29
CA GLU A 455 -15.27 -35.87 11.12
C GLU A 455 -15.22 -34.50 11.83
N THR A 456 -14.07 -33.82 11.82
CA THR A 456 -13.90 -32.46 12.36
C THR A 456 -14.27 -31.35 11.37
N ASN A 457 -14.55 -31.65 10.10
CA ASN A 457 -14.86 -30.63 9.09
C ASN A 457 -16.38 -30.35 9.04
N ASN A 458 -16.78 -29.11 9.34
CA ASN A 458 -18.16 -28.63 9.20
C ASN A 458 -18.64 -28.52 7.72
N TYR A 459 -17.90 -29.08 6.76
CA TYR A 459 -18.20 -29.05 5.33
C TYR A 459 -17.73 -30.35 4.65
N ASN A 460 -18.33 -30.70 3.51
CA ASN A 460 -17.95 -31.90 2.75
C ASN A 460 -16.99 -31.53 1.59
N PRO A 461 -15.68 -31.85 1.70
CA PRO A 461 -14.69 -31.47 0.68
C PRO A 461 -14.92 -32.18 -0.66
N LEU A 462 -15.43 -33.42 -0.65
CA LEU A 462 -15.66 -34.19 -1.87
C LEU A 462 -16.83 -33.61 -2.69
N LYS A 463 -17.90 -33.15 -2.04
CA LYS A 463 -19.01 -32.44 -2.73
C LYS A 463 -18.50 -31.18 -3.43
N ILE A 464 -17.69 -30.38 -2.73
CA ILE A 464 -17.09 -29.17 -3.29
C ILE A 464 -16.21 -29.51 -4.48
N ASP A 465 -15.32 -30.48 -4.32
CA ASP A 465 -14.38 -30.88 -5.35
C ASP A 465 -15.07 -31.38 -6.63
N VAL A 466 -16.01 -32.33 -6.51
CA VAL A 466 -16.78 -32.86 -7.65
C VAL A 466 -17.55 -31.73 -8.37
N PHE A 467 -18.23 -30.86 -7.60
CA PHE A 467 -19.01 -29.76 -8.16
C PHE A 467 -18.15 -28.72 -8.86
N VAL A 468 -17.12 -28.19 -8.18
CA VAL A 468 -16.28 -27.09 -8.67
C VAL A 468 -15.48 -27.55 -9.89
N GLN A 469 -14.85 -28.72 -9.84
CA GLN A 469 -14.11 -29.28 -10.97
C GLN A 469 -15.01 -29.43 -12.20
N THR A 470 -16.19 -30.03 -12.03
CA THR A 470 -17.09 -30.35 -13.14
C THR A 470 -17.72 -29.09 -13.73
N LEU A 471 -18.25 -28.20 -12.90
CA LEU A 471 -18.92 -26.98 -13.36
C LEU A 471 -17.95 -26.06 -14.09
N LEU A 472 -16.77 -25.80 -13.50
CA LEU A 472 -15.80 -24.89 -14.11
C LEU A 472 -15.16 -25.50 -15.37
N ASN A 473 -14.98 -26.83 -15.43
CA ASN A 473 -14.55 -27.50 -16.65
C ASN A 473 -15.58 -27.36 -17.79
N LEU A 474 -16.88 -27.51 -17.51
CA LEU A 474 -17.93 -27.27 -18.50
C LEU A 474 -18.02 -25.80 -18.93
N GLY A 475 -17.63 -24.88 -18.05
CA GLY A 475 -17.54 -23.44 -18.32
C GLY A 475 -16.23 -22.99 -18.97
N SER A 476 -15.31 -23.90 -19.31
CA SER A 476 -13.92 -23.58 -19.72
C SER A 476 -13.79 -22.87 -21.07
N LYS A 477 -14.84 -22.90 -21.91
CA LYS A 477 -14.80 -22.33 -23.28
C LYS A 477 -14.45 -20.84 -23.31
N SER A 478 -14.91 -20.05 -22.33
CA SER A 478 -14.52 -18.65 -22.18
C SER A 478 -14.86 -18.12 -20.78
N PHE A 479 -14.33 -16.95 -20.43
CA PHE A 479 -14.68 -16.27 -19.18
C PHE A 479 -16.19 -16.09 -19.02
N SER A 480 -16.90 -15.72 -20.10
CA SER A 480 -18.36 -15.55 -20.07
C SER A 480 -19.10 -16.85 -19.76
N HIS A 481 -18.65 -18.00 -20.28
CA HIS A 481 -19.26 -19.30 -19.96
C HIS A 481 -19.04 -19.66 -18.49
N SER A 482 -17.82 -19.48 -17.98
CA SER A 482 -17.52 -19.69 -16.56
C SER A 482 -18.34 -18.77 -15.65
N PHE A 483 -18.47 -17.48 -16.00
CA PHE A 483 -19.27 -16.53 -15.22
C PHE A 483 -20.76 -16.86 -15.25
N ALA A 484 -21.30 -17.25 -16.41
CA ALA A 484 -22.69 -17.67 -16.53
C ALA A 484 -22.95 -18.95 -15.72
N ALA A 485 -22.02 -19.90 -15.74
CA ALA A 485 -22.09 -21.11 -14.92
C ALA A 485 -22.11 -20.79 -13.41
N ILE A 486 -21.21 -19.92 -12.94
CA ILE A 486 -21.17 -19.48 -11.54
C ILE A 486 -22.47 -18.79 -11.13
N VAL A 487 -23.02 -17.93 -11.99
CA VAL A 487 -24.29 -17.23 -11.70
C VAL A 487 -25.47 -18.21 -11.68
N LYS A 488 -25.55 -19.13 -12.64
CA LYS A 488 -26.64 -20.13 -12.72
C LYS A 488 -26.68 -21.01 -11.47
N PHE A 489 -25.53 -21.43 -10.97
CA PHE A 489 -25.42 -22.32 -9.81
C PHE A 489 -24.93 -21.60 -8.55
N HIS A 490 -25.18 -20.30 -8.44
CA HIS A 490 -24.78 -19.48 -7.29
C HIS A 490 -25.34 -20.03 -5.98
N TYR A 491 -26.59 -20.49 -5.99
CA TYR A 491 -27.23 -21.12 -4.83
C TYR A 491 -26.44 -22.35 -4.33
N VAL A 492 -26.03 -23.25 -5.24
CA VAL A 492 -25.21 -24.42 -4.90
C VAL A 492 -23.88 -24.00 -4.28
N PHE A 493 -23.22 -22.98 -4.85
CA PHE A 493 -22.02 -22.41 -4.26
C PHE A 493 -22.26 -21.88 -2.85
N LYS A 494 -23.36 -21.15 -2.59
CA LYS A 494 -23.66 -20.61 -1.25
C LYS A 494 -23.90 -21.71 -0.22
N VAL A 495 -24.58 -22.79 -0.58
CA VAL A 495 -24.78 -23.97 0.29
C VAL A 495 -23.45 -24.67 0.57
N LEU A 496 -22.56 -24.74 -0.43
CA LEU A 496 -21.27 -25.41 -0.27
C LEU A 496 -20.19 -24.54 0.41
N ALA A 497 -20.34 -23.22 0.42
CA ALA A 497 -19.32 -22.25 0.87
C ALA A 497 -19.64 -21.63 2.25
N GLU A 498 -20.35 -22.35 3.11
CA GLU A 498 -20.84 -21.82 4.40
C GLU A 498 -19.73 -21.41 5.37
N THR A 499 -18.60 -22.13 5.39
CA THR A 499 -17.45 -21.82 6.25
C THR A 499 -16.25 -21.31 5.46
N GLU A 500 -15.32 -20.64 6.12
CA GLU A 500 -14.08 -20.16 5.51
C GLU A 500 -13.24 -21.32 4.94
N GLU A 501 -13.19 -22.47 5.63
CA GLU A 501 -12.48 -23.66 5.14
C GLU A 501 -13.13 -24.22 3.86
N ALA A 502 -14.45 -24.16 3.76
CA ALA A 502 -15.18 -24.56 2.56
C ALA A 502 -14.88 -23.60 1.38
N GLN A 503 -14.81 -22.29 1.65
CA GLN A 503 -14.39 -21.29 0.66
C GLN A 503 -12.94 -21.53 0.18
N ILE A 504 -12.02 -21.83 1.09
CA ILE A 504 -10.64 -22.20 0.75
C ILE A 504 -10.62 -23.51 -0.06
N CYS A 505 -11.49 -24.48 0.25
CA CYS A 505 -11.64 -25.70 -0.54
C CYS A 505 -12.10 -25.40 -1.98
N ILE A 506 -13.02 -24.45 -2.17
CA ILE A 506 -13.41 -23.99 -3.52
C ILE A 506 -12.20 -23.39 -4.27
N LEU A 507 -11.41 -22.53 -3.61
CA LEU A 507 -10.19 -21.94 -4.20
C LEU A 507 -9.16 -23.00 -4.59
N ARG A 508 -8.95 -24.01 -3.73
CA ARG A 508 -8.05 -25.15 -4.01
C ARG A 508 -8.49 -25.94 -5.24
N ASN A 509 -9.79 -26.18 -5.39
CA ASN A 509 -10.33 -26.89 -6.54
C ASN A 509 -10.27 -26.07 -7.83
N MET A 510 -10.51 -24.76 -7.74
CA MET A 510 -10.27 -23.83 -8.84
C MET A 510 -8.80 -23.83 -9.27
N TYR A 511 -7.86 -23.78 -8.32
CA TYR A 511 -6.42 -23.86 -8.61
C TYR A 511 -6.05 -25.19 -9.26
N ALA A 512 -6.49 -26.32 -8.71
CA ALA A 512 -6.18 -27.64 -9.27
C ALA A 512 -6.61 -27.78 -10.74
N LEU A 513 -7.77 -27.20 -11.10
CA LEU A 513 -8.27 -27.18 -12.47
C LEU A 513 -7.50 -26.18 -13.36
N TRP A 514 -7.21 -24.99 -12.86
CA TRP A 514 -6.70 -23.85 -13.65
C TRP A 514 -5.24 -23.48 -13.38
N LYS A 515 -4.45 -24.40 -12.81
CA LYS A 515 -3.03 -24.17 -12.48
C LYS A 515 -2.17 -23.73 -13.68
N ASN A 516 -2.58 -24.03 -14.91
CA ASN A 516 -1.87 -23.59 -16.13
C ASN A 516 -2.41 -22.27 -16.71
N HIS A 517 -3.55 -21.77 -16.22
CA HIS A 517 -4.22 -20.58 -16.77
C HIS A 517 -4.36 -19.49 -15.71
N TYR A 518 -3.26 -18.76 -15.47
CA TYR A 518 -3.19 -17.75 -14.41
C TYR A 518 -4.24 -16.63 -14.55
N GLN A 519 -4.52 -16.18 -15.77
CA GLN A 519 -5.55 -15.16 -16.01
C GLN A 519 -6.95 -15.65 -15.62
N MET A 520 -7.28 -16.92 -15.89
CA MET A 520 -8.55 -17.51 -15.47
C MET A 520 -8.68 -17.50 -13.95
N MET A 521 -7.63 -17.88 -13.22
CA MET A 521 -7.63 -17.83 -11.74
C MET A 521 -7.88 -16.42 -11.21
N VAL A 522 -7.27 -15.39 -11.79
CA VAL A 522 -7.48 -13.99 -11.39
C VAL A 522 -8.95 -13.58 -11.58
N VAL A 523 -9.53 -13.85 -12.75
CA VAL A 523 -10.90 -13.42 -13.06
C VAL A 523 -11.98 -14.23 -12.32
N LEU A 524 -11.75 -15.52 -12.09
CA LEU A 524 -12.66 -16.35 -11.29
C LEU A 524 -12.63 -15.93 -9.83
N THR A 525 -11.46 -15.61 -9.27
CA THR A 525 -11.34 -15.09 -7.90
C THR A 525 -12.10 -13.78 -7.73
N ASP A 526 -11.95 -12.84 -8.67
CA ASP A 526 -12.73 -11.59 -8.69
C ASP A 526 -14.24 -11.86 -8.80
N LYS A 527 -14.64 -12.82 -9.64
CA LYS A 527 -16.04 -13.19 -9.81
C LYS A 527 -16.61 -13.76 -8.51
N PHE A 528 -15.91 -14.69 -7.85
CA PHE A 528 -16.32 -15.28 -6.57
C PHE A 528 -16.47 -14.24 -5.47
N LEU A 529 -15.54 -13.29 -5.40
CA LEU A 529 -15.67 -12.15 -4.51
C LEU A 529 -16.91 -11.31 -4.86
N LYS A 530 -17.19 -11.06 -6.15
CA LYS A 530 -18.28 -10.16 -6.60
C LYS A 530 -19.65 -10.75 -6.34
N THR A 531 -19.75 -12.06 -6.32
CA THR A 531 -20.98 -12.78 -6.03
C THR A 531 -21.12 -13.16 -4.55
N GLY A 532 -20.18 -12.78 -3.69
CA GLY A 532 -20.22 -13.12 -2.25
C GLY A 532 -20.17 -14.63 -1.99
N ILE A 533 -19.54 -15.39 -2.89
CA ILE A 533 -19.27 -16.82 -2.70
C ILE A 533 -18.03 -16.98 -1.79
N ILE A 534 -17.03 -16.11 -1.97
CA ILE A 534 -15.77 -16.15 -1.24
C ILE A 534 -15.50 -14.77 -0.64
N GLU A 535 -15.04 -14.75 0.59
CA GLU A 535 -14.67 -13.56 1.35
C GLU A 535 -13.19 -13.19 1.17
N CYS A 536 -12.83 -11.95 1.51
CA CYS A 536 -11.45 -11.47 1.34
C CYS A 536 -10.45 -12.22 2.26
N SER A 537 -10.89 -12.59 3.47
CA SER A 537 -10.12 -13.38 4.45
C SER A 537 -9.74 -14.75 3.89
N ALA A 538 -10.70 -15.48 3.31
CA ALA A 538 -10.48 -16.79 2.72
C ALA A 538 -9.42 -16.75 1.60
N ILE A 539 -9.41 -15.71 0.77
CA ILE A 539 -8.40 -15.53 -0.29
C ILE A 539 -7.03 -15.25 0.29
N ALA A 540 -6.94 -14.36 1.30
CA ALA A 540 -5.66 -14.10 1.95
C ALA A 540 -5.11 -15.38 2.58
N ASN A 541 -5.92 -16.11 3.34
CA ASN A 541 -5.53 -17.38 3.95
C ASN A 541 -5.14 -18.46 2.93
N TRP A 542 -5.81 -18.51 1.78
CA TRP A 542 -5.44 -19.40 0.68
C TRP A 542 -4.10 -19.02 0.04
N ILE A 543 -3.87 -17.74 -0.26
CA ILE A 543 -2.62 -17.26 -0.89
C ILE A 543 -1.40 -17.57 -0.02
N PHE A 544 -1.52 -17.46 1.30
CA PHE A 544 -0.45 -17.75 2.23
C PHE A 544 -0.45 -19.19 2.75
N SER A 545 -1.25 -20.08 2.16
CA SER A 545 -1.27 -21.48 2.57
C SER A 545 0.01 -22.22 2.13
N LYS A 546 0.31 -23.34 2.80
CA LYS A 546 1.45 -24.19 2.42
C LYS A 546 1.35 -24.71 0.99
N GLU A 547 0.13 -24.89 0.47
CA GLU A 547 -0.10 -25.38 -0.89
C GLU A 547 0.32 -24.35 -1.94
N MET A 548 0.24 -23.05 -1.63
CA MET A 548 0.58 -21.96 -2.54
C MET A 548 2.04 -21.51 -2.42
N ALA A 549 2.84 -22.13 -1.56
CA ALA A 549 4.23 -21.72 -1.29
C ALA A 549 5.10 -21.71 -2.55
N SER A 550 4.94 -22.69 -3.44
CA SER A 550 5.67 -22.76 -4.73
C SER A 550 5.19 -21.76 -5.78
N GLU A 551 3.99 -21.20 -5.59
CA GLU A 551 3.39 -20.20 -6.49
C GLU A 551 3.60 -18.76 -5.97
N PHE A 552 4.02 -18.61 -4.71
CA PHE A 552 4.01 -17.36 -3.96
C PHE A 552 4.79 -16.23 -4.64
N THR A 553 5.88 -16.55 -5.35
CA THR A 553 6.73 -15.55 -6.02
C THR A 553 6.20 -15.16 -7.41
N LYS A 554 5.10 -15.76 -7.89
CA LYS A 554 4.55 -15.48 -9.23
C LYS A 554 3.60 -14.29 -9.19
N LEU A 555 3.64 -13.44 -10.21
CA LEU A 555 2.94 -12.14 -10.21
C LEU A 555 1.42 -12.28 -10.07
N TYR A 556 0.82 -13.34 -10.60
CA TYR A 556 -0.65 -13.51 -10.57
C TYR A 556 -1.20 -13.65 -9.14
N ILE A 557 -0.41 -14.17 -8.20
CA ILE A 557 -0.80 -14.27 -6.78
C ILE A 557 -0.95 -12.88 -6.17
N TRP A 558 0.03 -12.00 -6.42
CA TRP A 558 0.00 -10.62 -5.97
C TRP A 558 -1.07 -9.79 -6.68
N GLU A 559 -1.38 -10.08 -7.95
CA GLU A 559 -2.54 -9.52 -8.63
C GLU A 559 -3.86 -9.85 -7.91
N ILE A 560 -4.06 -11.12 -7.52
CA ILE A 560 -5.23 -11.56 -6.76
C ILE A 560 -5.28 -10.86 -5.41
N LEU A 561 -4.17 -10.81 -4.68
CA LEU A 561 -4.11 -10.17 -3.37
C LEU A 561 -4.44 -8.67 -3.45
N HIS A 562 -3.79 -7.94 -4.35
CA HIS A 562 -4.05 -6.51 -4.53
C HIS A 562 -5.47 -6.23 -5.05
N LEU A 563 -6.03 -7.11 -5.90
CA LEU A 563 -7.43 -7.02 -6.32
C LEU A 563 -8.36 -7.16 -5.11
N THR A 564 -8.09 -8.12 -4.24
CA THR A 564 -8.86 -8.38 -3.01
C THR A 564 -8.80 -7.19 -2.06
N ILE A 565 -7.61 -6.63 -1.81
CA ILE A 565 -7.43 -5.43 -0.98
C ILE A 565 -8.17 -4.23 -1.57
N ARG A 566 -8.00 -3.95 -2.88
CA ARG A 566 -8.71 -2.84 -3.55
C ARG A 566 -10.21 -2.96 -3.42
N LYS A 567 -10.72 -4.19 -3.49
CA LYS A 567 -12.15 -4.44 -3.35
C LYS A 567 -12.65 -4.15 -1.93
N MET A 568 -11.92 -4.62 -0.92
CA MET A 568 -12.23 -4.33 0.48
C MET A 568 -12.20 -2.81 0.74
N ASN A 569 -11.17 -2.12 0.24
CA ASN A 569 -11.08 -0.66 0.34
C ASN A 569 -12.28 0.03 -0.31
N LYS A 570 -12.66 -0.35 -1.53
CA LYS A 570 -13.84 0.20 -2.22
C LYS A 570 -15.13 -0.06 -1.45
N HIS A 571 -15.26 -1.21 -0.80
CA HIS A 571 -16.43 -1.53 0.01
C HIS A 571 -16.54 -0.59 1.23
N VAL A 572 -15.44 -0.41 1.97
CA VAL A 572 -15.37 0.53 3.11
C VAL A 572 -15.63 1.97 2.66
N THR A 573 -14.99 2.43 1.58
CA THR A 573 -15.22 3.78 1.04
C THR A 573 -16.68 3.99 0.66
N LYS A 574 -17.29 3.02 -0.05
CA LYS A 574 -18.70 3.09 -0.45
C LYS A 574 -19.62 3.24 0.77
N LEU A 575 -19.47 2.38 1.77
CA LEU A 575 -20.27 2.45 3.01
C LEU A 575 -20.05 3.77 3.75
N SER A 576 -18.81 4.27 3.79
CA SER A 576 -18.48 5.55 4.41
C SER A 576 -19.14 6.73 3.70
N THR A 577 -19.19 6.71 2.37
CA THR A 577 -19.85 7.76 1.57
C THR A 577 -21.37 7.69 1.76
N GLU A 578 -21.97 6.51 1.66
CA GLU A 578 -23.42 6.32 1.86
C GLU A 578 -23.87 6.79 3.26
N LEU A 579 -23.09 6.48 4.29
CA LEU A 579 -23.35 6.95 5.66
C LEU A 579 -23.22 8.48 5.78
N ALA A 580 -22.19 9.09 5.19
CA ALA A 580 -22.00 10.53 5.22
C ALA A 580 -23.16 11.26 4.53
N GLU A 581 -23.63 10.76 3.38
CA GLU A 581 -24.81 11.27 2.69
C GLU A 581 -26.09 11.12 3.52
N ALA A 582 -26.28 9.98 4.19
CA ALA A 582 -27.43 9.74 5.05
C ALA A 582 -27.46 10.69 6.26
N ARG A 583 -26.31 10.89 6.92
CA ARG A 583 -26.15 11.85 8.04
C ARG A 583 -26.42 13.29 7.59
N GLU A 584 -25.91 13.69 6.44
CA GLU A 584 -26.16 15.03 5.89
C GLU A 584 -27.64 15.26 5.57
N LYS A 585 -28.32 14.26 4.99
CA LYS A 585 -29.78 14.32 4.76
C LYS A 585 -30.57 14.44 6.07
N LEU A 586 -30.17 13.71 7.11
CA LEU A 586 -30.80 13.77 8.44
C LEU A 586 -30.61 15.15 9.09
N ARG A 587 -29.38 15.70 9.10
CA ARG A 587 -29.09 17.04 9.64
C ARG A 587 -29.84 18.15 8.90
N ARG A 588 -29.95 18.06 7.56
CA ARG A 588 -30.74 19.02 6.77
C ARG A 588 -32.22 18.97 7.11
N ALA A 589 -32.77 17.79 7.38
CA ALA A 589 -34.16 17.63 7.80
C ALA A 589 -34.40 18.26 9.20
N GLU A 590 -33.48 18.08 10.15
CA GLU A 590 -33.54 18.67 11.49
C GLU A 590 -33.44 20.20 11.48
N SER A 591 -32.56 20.75 10.62
CA SER A 591 -32.43 22.20 10.46
C SER A 591 -33.68 22.88 9.86
N ARG A 592 -34.48 22.15 9.07
CA ARG A 592 -35.75 22.64 8.51
C ARG A 592 -36.90 22.58 9.51
N SER A 593 -36.90 21.65 10.46
CA SER A 593 -37.89 21.60 11.54
C SER A 593 -37.72 22.70 12.60
N GLY A 594 -36.57 23.39 12.63
CA GLY A 594 -36.30 24.50 13.56
C GLY A 594 -36.68 25.90 13.04
N SER A 595 -37.17 26.02 11.80
CA SER A 595 -37.62 27.28 11.18
C SER A 595 -39.15 27.31 11.18
N SER A 596 -39.74 28.03 12.12
CA SER A 596 -41.18 28.29 12.14
C SER A 596 -41.59 29.23 11.00
N SER A 597 -42.20 28.70 9.94
CA SER A 597 -43.22 29.41 9.16
C SER A 597 -43.92 28.44 8.20
N GLU A 598 -45.18 28.15 8.51
CA GLU A 598 -46.34 28.03 7.62
C GLU A 598 -46.06 27.52 6.19
N ASP A 599 -46.29 26.22 5.95
CA ASP A 599 -46.77 25.65 4.69
C ASP A 599 -46.96 24.12 4.87
N GLU A 600 -48.06 23.72 5.51
CA GLU A 600 -48.35 22.31 5.82
C GLU A 600 -48.86 21.47 4.63
N ASP A 601 -49.22 22.08 3.48
CA ASP A 601 -49.96 21.35 2.44
C ASP A 601 -49.15 20.85 1.22
N ASN A 602 -47.83 21.08 1.14
CA ASN A 602 -46.98 20.55 0.06
C ASN A 602 -45.97 19.46 0.50
N ASN A 603 -46.02 18.99 1.75
CA ASN A 603 -44.92 18.23 2.38
C ASN A 603 -45.07 16.68 2.40
N LYS A 604 -46.12 16.11 1.80
CA LYS A 604 -46.36 14.65 1.87
C LYS A 604 -45.51 13.81 0.90
N GLU A 605 -45.05 14.36 -0.23
CA GLU A 605 -44.21 13.60 -1.18
C GLU A 605 -42.70 13.65 -0.86
N LYS A 606 -42.20 14.71 -0.21
CA LYS A 606 -40.77 14.84 0.16
C LYS A 606 -40.36 14.12 1.45
N ASN A 607 -41.33 13.74 2.30
CA ASN A 607 -41.06 13.00 3.54
C ASN A 607 -40.70 11.51 3.33
N ARG A 608 -40.75 10.98 2.09
CA ARG A 608 -40.36 9.59 1.79
C ARG A 608 -38.85 9.38 1.62
N GLU A 609 -38.03 10.44 1.57
CA GLU A 609 -36.57 10.34 1.37
C GLU A 609 -35.73 10.59 2.65
N ARG A 610 -36.37 10.81 3.82
CA ARG A 610 -35.65 10.98 5.09
C ARG A 610 -35.20 9.61 5.62
N PRO A 611 -33.90 9.33 5.74
CA PRO A 611 -33.44 8.14 6.46
C PRO A 611 -33.79 8.29 7.95
N SER A 612 -34.33 7.24 8.57
CA SER A 612 -34.56 7.23 10.02
C SER A 612 -33.23 7.09 10.78
N GLU A 613 -33.21 7.50 12.06
CA GLU A 613 -32.04 7.31 12.93
C GLU A 613 -31.62 5.83 12.99
N ASP A 614 -32.57 4.90 13.12
CA ASP A 614 -32.32 3.45 13.07
C ASP A 614 -31.62 2.98 11.79
N VAL A 615 -31.92 3.61 10.64
CA VAL A 615 -31.28 3.26 9.37
C VAL A 615 -29.84 3.77 9.34
N VAL A 616 -29.59 4.97 9.87
CA VAL A 616 -28.24 5.54 10.02
C VAL A 616 -27.42 4.68 10.98
N GLU A 617 -27.97 4.27 12.12
CA GLU A 617 -27.31 3.39 13.10
C GLU A 617 -26.93 2.03 12.48
N ARG A 618 -27.84 1.38 11.75
CA ARG A 618 -27.52 0.14 11.02
C ARG A 618 -26.46 0.32 9.93
N MET A 619 -26.41 1.49 9.28
CA MET A 619 -25.36 1.81 8.31
C MET A 619 -24.01 2.03 9.00
N GLU A 620 -24.01 2.61 10.20
CA GLU A 620 -22.83 2.72 11.05
C GLU A 620 -22.30 1.34 11.40
N GLU A 621 -23.11 0.47 12.02
CA GLU A 621 -22.73 -0.90 12.37
C GLU A 621 -22.11 -1.66 11.18
N LYS A 622 -22.70 -1.54 9.99
CA LYS A 622 -22.17 -2.16 8.76
C LYS A 622 -20.80 -1.59 8.36
N LEU A 623 -20.62 -0.27 8.44
CA LEU A 623 -19.33 0.36 8.17
C LEU A 623 -18.28 -0.10 9.18
N GLU A 624 -18.66 -0.19 10.46
CA GLU A 624 -17.77 -0.65 11.52
C GLU A 624 -17.29 -2.09 11.30
N ALA A 625 -18.21 -2.99 10.94
CA ALA A 625 -17.89 -4.37 10.59
C ALA A 625 -16.94 -4.42 9.38
N ALA A 626 -17.25 -3.69 8.31
CA ALA A 626 -16.40 -3.65 7.11
C ALA A 626 -14.99 -3.09 7.39
N GLN A 627 -14.87 -2.08 8.26
CA GLN A 627 -13.57 -1.56 8.71
C GLN A 627 -12.79 -2.59 9.55
N ALA A 628 -13.48 -3.34 10.42
CA ALA A 628 -12.88 -4.42 11.18
C ALA A 628 -12.37 -5.53 10.26
N ASP A 629 -13.16 -5.92 9.25
CA ASP A 629 -12.76 -6.92 8.25
C ASP A 629 -11.58 -6.44 7.40
N GLN A 630 -11.58 -5.17 6.99
CA GLN A 630 -10.44 -4.56 6.30
C GLN A 630 -9.18 -4.61 7.17
N LYS A 631 -9.27 -4.22 8.44
CA LYS A 631 -8.15 -4.30 9.38
C LYS A 631 -7.68 -5.74 9.57
N ASN A 632 -8.59 -6.69 9.72
CA ASN A 632 -8.28 -8.11 9.85
C ASN A 632 -7.59 -8.66 8.60
N LEU A 633 -8.02 -8.25 7.40
CA LEU A 633 -7.36 -8.62 6.14
C LEU A 633 -5.89 -8.15 6.13
N PHE A 634 -5.62 -6.89 6.48
CA PHE A 634 -4.25 -6.38 6.61
C PHE A 634 -3.48 -7.12 7.70
N LEU A 635 -4.12 -7.42 8.83
CA LEU A 635 -3.49 -8.20 9.90
C LEU A 635 -3.12 -9.61 9.43
N ILE A 636 -3.97 -10.33 8.68
CA ILE A 636 -3.65 -11.65 8.11
C ILE A 636 -2.42 -11.55 7.20
N ILE A 637 -2.36 -10.53 6.34
CA ILE A 637 -1.21 -10.26 5.46
C ILE A 637 0.07 -10.00 6.26
N PHE A 638 -0.02 -9.28 7.39
CA PHE A 638 1.13 -8.91 8.22
C PHE A 638 1.44 -9.90 9.36
N GLN A 639 0.56 -10.86 9.65
CA GLN A 639 0.71 -11.84 10.73
C GLN A 639 1.58 -13.04 10.35
N LEU A 640 2.15 -13.06 9.14
CA LEU A 640 2.96 -14.18 8.68
C LEU A 640 4.43 -13.81 8.54
N LYS A 641 5.18 -14.19 9.58
CA LYS A 641 6.56 -14.70 9.44
C LYS A 641 6.85 -15.92 10.33
N ASN A 642 6.20 -16.11 11.50
CA ASN A 642 6.19 -17.37 12.28
C ASN A 642 5.13 -17.34 13.43
N PRO A 643 3.85 -17.69 13.20
CA PRO A 643 2.81 -17.70 14.23
C PRO A 643 2.90 -18.92 15.18
N PRO A 644 2.34 -18.84 16.41
CA PRO A 644 2.15 -20.03 17.25
C PRO A 644 1.30 -21.08 16.53
N SER A 645 1.48 -22.35 16.87
CA SER A 645 0.60 -23.42 16.40
C SER A 645 -0.80 -23.29 17.05
N ARG A 646 -1.74 -24.15 16.64
CA ARG A 646 -3.16 -24.08 17.05
C ARG A 646 -3.62 -25.36 17.75
N ALA A 647 -2.70 -26.10 18.37
CA ALA A 647 -3.01 -27.40 18.96
C ALA A 647 -3.64 -27.26 20.36
N TYR A 648 -3.03 -26.46 21.25
CA TYR A 648 -3.44 -26.36 22.64
C TYR A 648 -3.55 -24.91 23.11
N ALA A 649 -4.67 -24.57 23.74
CA ALA A 649 -4.83 -23.31 24.47
C ALA A 649 -5.20 -23.54 25.94
N LEU A 650 -4.91 -22.54 26.76
CA LEU A 650 -5.28 -22.47 28.17
C LEU A 650 -6.10 -21.19 28.42
N ASP A 651 -7.31 -21.33 28.97
CA ASP A 651 -8.17 -20.22 29.40
C ASP A 651 -8.00 -20.01 30.92
N CYS A 652 -7.27 -18.97 31.31
CA CYS A 652 -6.98 -18.63 32.71
C CYS A 652 -7.97 -17.58 33.22
N GLY A 653 -8.71 -17.90 34.28
CA GLY A 653 -9.87 -17.09 34.70
C GLY A 653 -11.06 -17.35 33.80
N ALA A 654 -11.30 -18.62 33.44
CA ALA A 654 -12.26 -18.98 32.42
C ALA A 654 -13.71 -18.61 32.78
N GLY A 655 -14.00 -18.38 34.07
CA GLY A 655 -15.34 -18.13 34.58
C GLY A 655 -16.31 -19.21 34.13
N ILE A 656 -17.40 -18.79 33.51
CA ILE A 656 -18.43 -19.71 32.96
C ILE A 656 -18.11 -20.22 31.54
N GLY A 657 -16.88 -20.04 31.06
CA GLY A 657 -16.40 -20.58 29.78
C GLY A 657 -16.70 -19.73 28.54
N ARG A 658 -17.00 -18.42 28.69
CA ARG A 658 -17.39 -17.56 27.55
C ARG A 658 -16.27 -17.38 26.54
N ILE A 659 -15.03 -17.20 27.01
CA ILE A 659 -13.86 -17.01 26.14
C ILE A 659 -13.51 -18.30 25.44
N THR A 660 -13.46 -19.41 26.18
CA THR A 660 -13.39 -20.75 25.60
C THR A 660 -14.43 -20.94 24.49
N LYS A 661 -15.72 -20.74 24.75
CA LYS A 661 -16.81 -20.97 23.78
C LYS A 661 -16.74 -20.08 22.54
N ASN A 662 -16.57 -18.78 22.75
CA ASN A 662 -16.80 -17.78 21.68
C ASN A 662 -15.53 -17.38 20.94
N LEU A 663 -14.35 -17.69 21.49
CA LEU A 663 -13.06 -17.32 20.93
C LEU A 663 -12.14 -18.52 20.76
N LEU A 664 -11.71 -19.17 21.85
CA LEU A 664 -10.62 -20.16 21.78
C LEU A 664 -11.05 -21.41 20.99
N MET A 665 -12.31 -21.84 21.11
CA MET A 665 -12.86 -22.99 20.37
C MET A 665 -12.83 -22.80 18.85
N LYS A 666 -12.80 -21.56 18.36
CA LYS A 666 -12.69 -21.29 16.91
C LYS A 666 -11.28 -21.52 16.38
N HIS A 667 -10.29 -21.54 17.26
CA HIS A 667 -8.88 -21.45 16.86
C HIS A 667 -8.00 -22.59 17.37
N PHE A 668 -8.34 -23.29 18.47
CA PHE A 668 -7.46 -24.29 19.09
C PHE A 668 -8.10 -25.66 19.21
N LYS A 669 -7.38 -26.72 18.84
CA LYS A 669 -7.91 -28.09 18.83
C LYS A 669 -8.35 -28.56 20.23
N ARG A 670 -7.52 -28.30 21.24
CA ARG A 670 -7.77 -28.67 22.64
C ARG A 670 -7.61 -27.49 23.57
N ILE A 671 -8.45 -27.41 24.59
CA ILE A 671 -8.49 -26.30 25.54
C ILE A 671 -8.55 -26.82 26.97
N ASP A 672 -7.68 -26.27 27.81
CA ASP A 672 -7.72 -26.44 29.26
C ASP A 672 -8.33 -25.17 29.88
N LEU A 673 -9.12 -25.30 30.94
CA LEU A 673 -9.75 -24.18 31.64
C LEU A 673 -9.28 -24.14 33.10
N VAL A 674 -8.89 -22.96 33.57
CA VAL A 674 -8.51 -22.71 34.98
C VAL A 674 -9.43 -21.64 35.54
N GLU A 675 -10.09 -21.94 36.65
CA GLU A 675 -10.99 -21.03 37.33
C GLU A 675 -11.07 -21.42 38.81
N GLN A 676 -10.90 -20.45 39.70
CA GLN A 676 -10.85 -20.70 41.13
C GLN A 676 -12.20 -21.16 41.70
N ASN A 677 -13.30 -20.65 41.15
CA ASN A 677 -14.64 -20.98 41.64
C ASN A 677 -15.20 -22.24 40.95
N PRO A 678 -15.32 -23.38 41.65
CA PRO A 678 -15.80 -24.62 41.03
C PRO A 678 -17.21 -24.49 40.46
N LYS A 679 -18.06 -23.63 41.04
CA LYS A 679 -19.43 -23.41 40.56
C LYS A 679 -19.45 -22.80 39.16
N PHE A 680 -18.49 -21.92 38.83
CA PHE A 680 -18.38 -21.35 37.50
C PHE A 680 -17.93 -22.39 36.47
N LEU A 681 -17.04 -23.31 36.87
CA LEU A 681 -16.66 -24.44 36.03
C LEU A 681 -17.81 -25.42 35.78
N GLU A 682 -18.70 -25.65 36.75
CA GLU A 682 -19.91 -26.44 36.51
C GLU A 682 -20.83 -25.78 35.48
N VAL A 683 -21.01 -24.44 35.55
CA VAL A 683 -21.75 -23.70 34.51
C VAL A 683 -21.00 -23.76 33.17
N ALA A 684 -19.67 -23.71 33.17
CA ALA A 684 -18.86 -23.85 31.96
C ALA A 684 -19.03 -25.23 31.31
N LYS A 685 -19.08 -26.31 32.09
CA LYS A 685 -19.33 -27.67 31.59
C LYS A 685 -20.67 -27.77 30.89
N ILE A 686 -21.73 -27.19 31.47
CA ILE A 686 -23.06 -27.13 30.84
C ILE A 686 -23.01 -26.29 29.56
N SER A 687 -22.38 -25.11 29.62
CA SER A 687 -22.35 -24.18 28.47
C SER A 687 -21.50 -24.69 27.30
N LEU A 688 -20.58 -25.62 27.58
CA LEU A 688 -19.61 -26.23 26.66
C LEU A 688 -19.88 -27.72 26.39
N GLU A 689 -21.04 -28.25 26.78
CA GLU A 689 -21.37 -29.69 26.68
C GLU A 689 -21.16 -30.26 25.27
N ASN A 690 -21.58 -29.50 24.25
CA ASN A 690 -21.41 -29.82 22.82
C ASN A 690 -19.95 -29.83 22.33
N TYR A 691 -18.99 -29.43 23.17
CA TYR A 691 -17.56 -29.33 22.86
C TYR A 691 -16.69 -30.14 23.81
N SER A 692 -17.28 -31.05 24.59
CA SER A 692 -16.60 -31.86 25.60
C SER A 692 -15.37 -32.61 25.07
N SER A 693 -15.39 -33.08 23.81
CA SER A 693 -14.26 -33.75 23.16
C SER A 693 -13.04 -32.86 22.88
N ARG A 694 -13.20 -31.53 22.98
CA ARG A 694 -12.15 -30.52 22.78
C ARG A 694 -11.68 -29.90 24.08
N ILE A 695 -12.27 -30.26 25.20
CA ILE A 695 -11.85 -29.80 26.53
C ILE A 695 -11.10 -30.94 27.21
N ASP A 696 -9.83 -30.71 27.50
CA ASP A 696 -8.99 -31.74 28.09
C ASP A 696 -9.12 -31.74 29.62
N GLN A 697 -9.01 -30.58 30.26
CA GLN A 697 -9.00 -30.47 31.72
C GLN A 697 -9.72 -29.21 32.22
N TYR A 698 -10.36 -29.36 33.38
CA TYR A 698 -10.92 -28.28 34.18
C TYR A 698 -10.18 -28.21 35.51
N TYR A 699 -9.51 -27.11 35.80
CA TYR A 699 -8.74 -26.92 37.03
C TYR A 699 -9.46 -25.95 37.97
N PRO A 700 -10.14 -26.45 39.03
CA PRO A 700 -10.80 -25.63 40.06
C PRO A 700 -9.77 -25.06 41.06
N ILE A 701 -8.85 -24.22 40.59
CA ILE A 701 -7.71 -23.71 41.38
C ILE A 701 -7.43 -22.25 41.05
N GLY A 702 -6.96 -21.49 42.05
CA GLY A 702 -6.53 -20.10 41.86
C GLY A 702 -5.25 -19.99 41.05
N LEU A 703 -5.08 -18.89 40.31
CA LEU A 703 -3.94 -18.69 39.42
C LEU A 703 -2.60 -18.61 40.18
N GLN A 704 -2.60 -18.14 41.44
CA GLN A 704 -1.39 -18.12 42.28
C GLN A 704 -0.82 -19.52 42.54
N ASP A 705 -1.70 -20.53 42.63
CA ASP A 705 -1.36 -21.92 42.94
C ASP A 705 -1.27 -22.79 41.67
N PHE A 706 -1.78 -22.30 40.54
CA PHE A 706 -1.77 -23.05 39.28
C PHE A 706 -0.38 -23.12 38.64
N CYS A 707 -0.01 -24.30 38.13
CA CYS A 707 1.20 -24.52 37.35
C CYS A 707 0.83 -25.17 36.01
N PRO A 708 0.96 -24.45 34.87
CA PRO A 708 0.71 -25.02 33.56
C PRO A 708 1.71 -26.15 33.25
N VAL A 709 1.25 -27.22 32.59
CA VAL A 709 2.12 -28.30 32.11
C VAL A 709 3.18 -27.74 31.17
N ALA A 710 4.45 -28.04 31.45
CA ALA A 710 5.59 -27.51 30.71
C ALA A 710 5.49 -27.83 29.21
N ASN A 711 5.80 -26.83 28.36
CA ASN A 711 5.86 -26.96 26.90
C ASN A 711 4.56 -27.51 26.25
N LYS A 712 3.39 -27.30 26.87
CA LYS A 712 2.11 -27.83 26.38
C LYS A 712 1.38 -26.84 25.47
N TYR A 713 1.37 -25.55 25.81
CA TYR A 713 0.42 -24.60 25.25
C TYR A 713 1.00 -23.77 24.11
N ASP A 714 0.22 -23.64 23.04
CA ASP A 714 0.50 -22.70 21.95
C ASP A 714 -0.02 -21.29 22.28
N LEU A 715 -1.07 -21.21 23.12
CA LEU A 715 -1.63 -19.96 23.65
C LEU A 715 -2.01 -20.13 25.13
N ILE A 716 -1.63 -19.19 25.96
CA ILE A 716 -2.21 -19.00 27.30
C ILE A 716 -2.95 -17.68 27.28
N TRP A 717 -4.23 -17.67 27.64
CA TRP A 717 -5.10 -16.50 27.60
C TRP A 717 -5.54 -16.10 29.01
N CYS A 718 -5.29 -14.86 29.40
CA CYS A 718 -5.70 -14.29 30.67
C CYS A 718 -6.55 -13.05 30.40
N GLN A 719 -7.79 -13.02 30.92
CA GLN A 719 -8.68 -11.89 30.71
C GLN A 719 -9.50 -11.57 31.95
N TRP A 720 -9.43 -10.33 32.42
CA TRP A 720 -10.20 -9.78 33.56
C TRP A 720 -10.15 -10.66 34.81
N VAL A 721 -8.96 -11.13 35.16
CA VAL A 721 -8.72 -12.01 36.30
C VAL A 721 -7.43 -11.66 37.05
N LEU A 722 -6.47 -11.02 36.38
CA LEU A 722 -5.15 -10.72 36.94
C LEU A 722 -5.20 -9.58 37.95
N GLY A 723 -6.29 -8.81 37.97
CA GLY A 723 -6.58 -7.81 39.00
C GLY A 723 -6.69 -8.40 40.40
N HIS A 724 -6.97 -9.70 40.55
CA HIS A 724 -7.11 -10.35 41.86
C HIS A 724 -5.81 -10.96 42.40
N LEU A 725 -4.72 -10.91 41.64
CA LEU A 725 -3.40 -11.38 42.09
C LEU A 725 -2.60 -10.21 42.64
N ARG A 726 -1.81 -10.46 43.69
CA ARG A 726 -0.77 -9.53 44.14
C ARG A 726 0.38 -9.52 43.13
N ASP A 727 1.17 -8.46 43.11
CA ASP A 727 2.23 -8.30 42.13
C ASP A 727 3.25 -9.44 42.15
N ASP A 728 3.64 -9.93 43.33
CA ASP A 728 4.59 -11.06 43.45
C ASP A 728 3.98 -12.37 42.92
N ASP A 729 2.71 -12.64 43.24
CA ASP A 729 1.98 -13.82 42.74
C ASP A 729 1.77 -13.74 41.21
N LEU A 730 1.55 -12.54 40.68
CA LEU A 730 1.37 -12.30 39.25
C LEU A 730 2.67 -12.50 38.47
N ILE A 731 3.80 -12.03 39.00
CA ILE A 731 5.13 -12.29 38.42
C ILE A 731 5.41 -13.79 38.41
N GLU A 732 5.15 -14.47 39.53
CA GLU A 732 5.39 -15.91 39.65
C GLU A 732 4.48 -16.72 38.72
N PHE A 733 3.21 -16.34 38.62
CA PHE A 733 2.27 -16.92 37.65
C PHE A 733 2.74 -16.74 36.20
N PHE A 734 3.23 -15.55 35.83
CA PHE A 734 3.80 -15.30 34.50
C PHE A 734 5.05 -16.14 34.20
N ARG A 735 5.91 -16.37 35.20
CA ARG A 735 7.06 -17.29 35.06
C ARG A 735 6.59 -18.73 34.82
N LYS A 736 5.60 -19.20 35.59
CA LYS A 736 4.99 -20.53 35.39
C LYS A 736 4.33 -20.64 34.00
N CYS A 737 3.65 -19.59 33.53
CA CYS A 737 3.09 -19.52 32.17
C CYS A 737 4.18 -19.62 31.10
N SER A 738 5.32 -18.95 31.30
CA SER A 738 6.46 -19.00 30.38
C SER A 738 7.00 -20.42 30.20
N LEU A 739 7.06 -21.22 31.28
CA LEU A 739 7.44 -22.64 31.22
C LEU A 739 6.38 -23.51 30.53
N GLY A 740 5.11 -23.14 30.65
CA GLY A 740 3.99 -23.83 30.02
C GLY A 740 3.87 -23.63 28.50
N LEU A 741 4.45 -22.54 27.99
CA LEU A 741 4.43 -22.21 26.56
C LEU A 741 5.41 -23.07 25.76
N LYS A 742 5.02 -23.39 24.52
CA LYS A 742 5.94 -23.94 23.51
C LYS A 742 6.93 -22.88 22.99
N ASN A 743 7.97 -23.31 22.27
CA ASN A 743 9.01 -22.44 21.69
C ASN A 743 8.48 -21.24 20.86
N ASN A 744 7.27 -21.32 20.30
CA ASN A 744 6.59 -20.22 19.57
C ASN A 744 5.28 -19.75 20.23
N GLY A 745 4.97 -20.26 21.41
CA GLY A 745 3.75 -19.98 22.14
C GLY A 745 3.65 -18.52 22.57
N VAL A 746 2.42 -18.07 22.82
CA VAL A 746 2.14 -16.69 23.22
C VAL A 746 1.30 -16.67 24.49
N LEU A 747 1.67 -15.81 25.44
CA LEU A 747 0.81 -15.44 26.56
C LEU A 747 0.06 -14.17 26.19
N VAL A 748 -1.26 -14.17 26.27
CA VAL A 748 -2.08 -12.98 26.05
C VAL A 748 -2.66 -12.49 27.36
N VAL A 749 -2.46 -11.20 27.62
CA VAL A 749 -3.04 -10.49 28.76
C VAL A 749 -4.02 -9.46 28.23
N LYS A 750 -5.29 -9.58 28.62
CA LYS A 750 -6.33 -8.61 28.30
C LYS A 750 -6.94 -8.05 29.58
N GLU A 751 -6.63 -6.80 29.91
CA GLU A 751 -7.01 -6.22 31.20
C GLU A 751 -7.47 -4.77 31.12
N ASN A 752 -8.20 -4.37 32.15
CA ASN A 752 -8.46 -2.95 32.42
C ASN A 752 -7.15 -2.28 32.84
N VAL A 753 -6.86 -1.13 32.23
CA VAL A 753 -5.75 -0.28 32.60
C VAL A 753 -6.34 1.01 33.11
N THR A 754 -5.89 1.50 34.26
CA THR A 754 -6.41 2.78 34.75
C THR A 754 -5.90 3.93 33.89
N SER A 755 -6.77 4.91 33.67
CA SER A 755 -6.45 6.20 33.04
C SER A 755 -5.65 7.12 33.97
N SER A 756 -5.60 6.81 35.27
CA SER A 756 -4.74 7.49 36.23
C SER A 756 -3.34 6.85 36.21
N ASN A 757 -2.32 7.62 36.61
CA ASN A 757 -0.96 7.07 36.75
C ASN A 757 -0.77 6.30 38.07
N ASN A 758 -1.83 6.08 38.84
CA ASN A 758 -1.80 5.47 40.16
C ASN A 758 -2.44 4.08 40.12
N LEU A 759 -2.08 3.23 41.06
CA LEU A 759 -2.74 1.93 41.25
C LEU A 759 -4.07 2.16 41.98
N GLU A 760 -5.15 1.59 41.45
CA GLU A 760 -6.51 1.74 42.00
C GLU A 760 -6.98 0.40 42.58
N ILE A 761 -7.38 0.42 43.85
CA ILE A 761 -7.84 -0.76 44.59
C ILE A 761 -9.36 -0.66 44.72
N ASP A 762 -10.05 -1.67 44.22
CA ASP A 762 -11.47 -1.86 44.43
C ASP A 762 -11.66 -2.82 45.62
N THR A 763 -12.16 -2.29 46.74
CA THR A 763 -12.41 -3.08 47.95
C THR A 763 -13.73 -3.86 47.90
N GLU A 764 -14.64 -3.52 47.00
CA GLU A 764 -15.91 -4.24 46.83
C GLU A 764 -15.70 -5.54 46.03
N ASP A 765 -14.87 -5.50 44.98
CA ASP A 765 -14.53 -6.65 44.15
C ASP A 765 -13.16 -7.29 44.49
N SER A 766 -12.47 -6.76 45.51
CA SER A 766 -11.14 -7.21 45.93
C SER A 766 -10.17 -7.33 44.75
N SER A 767 -10.14 -6.30 43.91
CA SER A 767 -9.37 -6.26 42.66
C SER A 767 -8.50 -5.00 42.57
N VAL A 768 -7.45 -5.08 41.76
CA VAL A 768 -6.50 -4.01 41.54
C VAL A 768 -6.46 -3.67 40.06
N THR A 769 -6.78 -2.42 39.72
CA THR A 769 -6.62 -1.86 38.38
C THR A 769 -5.27 -1.15 38.29
N ARG A 770 -4.36 -1.66 37.45
CA ARG A 770 -2.97 -1.19 37.36
C ARG A 770 -2.80 -0.17 36.23
N PRO A 771 -1.93 0.84 36.38
CA PRO A 771 -1.56 1.71 35.27
C PRO A 771 -0.67 0.94 34.29
N MET A 772 -0.65 1.39 33.02
CA MET A 772 0.10 0.76 31.92
C MET A 772 1.55 0.44 32.29
N LYS A 773 2.25 1.42 32.87
CA LYS A 773 3.66 1.31 33.23
C LYS A 773 3.92 0.22 34.28
N CYS A 774 2.97 0.00 35.19
CA CYS A 774 3.09 -1.05 36.19
C CYS A 774 3.02 -2.44 35.53
N LEU A 775 2.04 -2.66 34.63
CA LEU A 775 1.94 -3.93 33.89
C LEU A 775 3.21 -4.22 33.09
N GLN A 776 3.77 -3.22 32.41
CA GLN A 776 5.03 -3.37 31.66
C GLN A 776 6.20 -3.78 32.57
N ILE A 777 6.32 -3.18 33.76
CA ILE A 777 7.35 -3.56 34.76
C ILE A 777 7.14 -5.00 35.23
N LEU A 778 5.90 -5.43 35.45
CA LEU A 778 5.60 -6.80 35.86
C LEU A 778 5.96 -7.82 34.77
N PHE A 779 5.72 -7.50 33.50
CA PHE A 779 6.17 -8.34 32.38
C PHE A 779 7.69 -8.46 32.35
N GLU A 780 8.41 -7.34 32.49
CA GLU A 780 9.88 -7.34 32.51
C GLU A 780 10.44 -8.16 33.68
N LYS A 781 9.88 -8.02 34.90
CA LYS A 781 10.29 -8.80 36.07
C LYS A 781 10.04 -10.30 35.93
N ALA A 782 9.10 -10.68 35.06
CA ALA A 782 8.80 -12.07 34.71
C ALA A 782 9.59 -12.58 33.49
N ASP A 783 10.58 -11.83 33.00
CA ASP A 783 11.37 -12.13 31.79
C ASP A 783 10.53 -12.30 30.51
N LEU A 784 9.40 -11.60 30.46
CA LEU A 784 8.53 -11.52 29.29
C LEU A 784 8.80 -10.25 28.49
N ILE A 785 8.71 -10.36 27.17
CA ILE A 785 8.73 -9.23 26.24
C ILE A 785 7.35 -9.06 25.61
N CYS A 786 6.89 -7.81 25.51
CA CYS A 786 5.67 -7.49 24.78
C CYS A 786 5.98 -7.42 23.28
N VAL A 787 5.51 -8.40 22.52
CA VAL A 787 5.69 -8.46 21.06
C VAL A 787 4.59 -7.72 20.30
N LYS A 788 3.45 -7.47 20.95
CA LYS A 788 2.36 -6.67 20.41
C LYS A 788 1.47 -6.10 21.51
N GLU A 789 1.11 -4.83 21.35
CA GLU A 789 0.14 -4.14 22.20
C GLU A 789 -1.03 -3.62 21.35
N LEU A 790 -2.24 -3.71 21.88
CA LEU A 790 -3.44 -3.16 21.25
C LEU A 790 -4.45 -2.69 22.30
N GLN A 791 -4.86 -1.42 22.21
CA GLN A 791 -6.00 -0.91 22.98
C GLN A 791 -7.32 -1.30 22.31
N GLN A 792 -8.30 -1.75 23.09
CA GLN A 792 -9.66 -2.00 22.61
C GLN A 792 -10.36 -0.68 22.30
N THR A 793 -10.75 -0.50 21.04
CA THR A 793 -11.47 0.69 20.57
C THR A 793 -12.97 0.55 20.78
N LYS A 794 -13.70 1.69 20.80
CA LYS A 794 -15.18 1.77 20.89
C LYS A 794 -15.79 1.28 22.21
N PHE A 795 -15.05 1.43 23.32
CA PHE A 795 -15.60 1.20 24.66
C PHE A 795 -16.45 2.42 25.10
N PRO A 796 -17.58 2.22 25.82
CA PRO A 796 -18.39 3.32 26.33
C PRO A 796 -17.57 4.36 27.12
N ARG A 797 -17.92 5.64 26.97
CA ARG A 797 -17.27 6.74 27.73
C ARG A 797 -17.56 6.55 29.22
N GLY A 798 -16.52 6.61 30.05
CA GLY A 798 -16.61 6.46 31.52
C GLY A 798 -16.13 5.12 32.08
N LEU A 799 -15.75 4.17 31.22
CA LEU A 799 -15.12 2.90 31.62
C LEU A 799 -13.59 2.96 31.48
N TYR A 800 -12.87 2.09 32.19
CA TYR A 800 -11.42 1.97 32.04
C TYR A 800 -11.03 1.54 30.62
N PRO A 801 -9.94 2.08 30.05
CA PRO A 801 -9.39 1.58 28.80
C PRO A 801 -8.95 0.12 28.97
N VAL A 802 -9.31 -0.73 28.02
CA VAL A 802 -8.94 -2.14 28.00
C VAL A 802 -7.78 -2.34 27.05
N HIS A 803 -6.68 -2.91 27.53
CA HIS A 803 -5.50 -3.20 26.71
C HIS A 803 -5.29 -4.71 26.57
N MET A 804 -4.75 -5.09 25.40
CA MET A 804 -4.33 -6.45 25.07
C MET A 804 -2.84 -6.45 24.79
N PHE A 805 -2.12 -7.35 25.46
CA PHE A 805 -0.69 -7.56 25.28
C PHE A 805 -0.46 -9.00 24.84
N ALA A 806 0.34 -9.17 23.79
CA ALA A 806 0.91 -10.46 23.41
C ALA A 806 2.34 -10.52 23.92
N LEU A 807 2.62 -11.49 24.77
CA LEU A 807 3.88 -11.63 25.49
C LEU A 807 4.60 -12.92 25.08
N ARG A 808 5.93 -12.88 25.04
CA ARG A 808 6.80 -14.05 24.83
C ARG A 808 7.94 -14.08 25.84
N PRO A 809 8.43 -15.26 26.25
CA PRO A 809 9.65 -15.37 27.05
C PRO A 809 10.85 -14.83 26.28
N ARG A 810 11.70 -14.04 26.94
CA ARG A 810 12.87 -13.38 26.33
C ARG A 810 13.82 -14.37 25.64
N ASN A 811 14.00 -15.57 26.22
CA ASN A 811 14.89 -16.61 25.70
C ASN A 811 14.41 -17.28 24.40
N HIS A 812 13.13 -17.12 24.03
CA HIS A 812 12.58 -17.63 22.76
C HIS A 812 12.74 -16.65 21.59
N CYS A 813 13.28 -15.44 21.82
CA CYS A 813 13.48 -14.44 20.78
C CYS A 813 14.93 -14.34 20.27
N SER A 814 15.91 -14.93 20.96
CA SER A 814 17.32 -14.95 20.55
C SER A 814 17.64 -15.85 19.35
N GLU A 815 16.78 -16.82 19.03
CA GLU A 815 16.93 -17.69 17.83
C GLU A 815 16.47 -17.03 16.52
N LEU A 816 15.81 -15.86 16.57
CA LEU A 816 15.25 -15.16 15.40
C LEU A 816 16.21 -14.15 14.74
N VAL A 817 17.44 -14.00 15.25
CA VAL A 817 18.43 -13.02 14.74
C VAL A 817 19.35 -13.60 13.66
N ASN A 818 19.34 -14.92 13.43
CA ASN A 818 20.32 -15.58 12.58
C ASN A 818 19.85 -15.96 11.16
N ASP A 819 18.61 -15.65 10.78
CA ASP A 819 18.13 -15.85 9.40
C ASP A 819 17.78 -14.49 8.77
N VAL A 820 18.82 -13.79 8.26
CA VAL A 820 18.70 -12.59 7.41
C VAL A 820 18.92 -12.97 5.96
#